data_AF-A0AAD8YPF4-F1
#
_entry.id   AF-A0AAD8YPF4-F1
#
_cell.length_a   1.000
_cell.length_b   1.000
_cell.length_c   1.000
_cell.angle_alpha   90.00
_cell.angle_beta   90.00
_cell.angle_gamma   90.00
#
_symmetry.space_group_name_H-M   'P 1'
#
loop_
_entity.id
_entity.type
_entity.pdbx_description
1 polymer ?
#
loop_
_entity_poly.entity_id
_entity_poly.type
_entity_poly.pdbx_seq_one_letter_code
_entity_poly.pdbx_strand_id
1 'polypeptide(L)'
;MAPAAPPAAEMANLSVSTAPKGTAKRDALCASEVEVQAMWEREKAFESNPCYDEDGNKKEKFIVTFPYPYSNGHLHLGHAFSLTKAVFRAQFERNRGKNSLFPFAFHCTGMPIQAAANKLKSEIELYGVPPKFPEEDPEVRAQMEAELAAAAKAKADKQAAGGKVKGGKTKLIQKTGTGIVRQWNILKRMVPEEEIPKFADPIYWLMHFPPIGVDHMKRFGSGVDWRRAFITTSVNGYYDAFIRWQFNVLKQKGKVLFGKRNNVYSLVDGQVCADHDRSEGEGVGPQEYVLIKLKVLAPDHGQERHSKMEKLLKRVEDEGKKGVYFVPATLRPETMYGQTNCFVLPTGEYGAYYVDATDEVFIMSARSARGLSCQAYDAANDVYFTKEFGKIECLETFTGDELLGLPLKAPNATYEKVYTLPLLTISMGKGTGVVTSVPSDAPDDYVALKALKDKPDFAAKYDITPDMVEPFDVVPIISIEGYGDASAVFMCEKLKISSFNDKSKLAQAKDETYLKGFTIGVMTYGPHAGKKVSEAKQLIRDEMIAAGQAHLYFEPESKVVSRTNDECVVASTDQWYLAYGEDSWCSAVKKHVLDGETFDAFHESTLEKYEQSLNWLKEWACTRQFGLGTNLPWDKEWVIESLSDSTIYMSYYTIAHYLQGENNLNGDESLSPENIKVNDLTDDVFNFIYRKGFPLPSNTAIPSETLEKMKAEFRYWYPMDLRVSGKDLIPNHLTMALYNHAAIWEDEPELWPGATTPMDSSWSMQRK
;
A
#
# COMPACT_ATOMS: atom_id res chain seq x y z
N MET A 1 -34.56 37.07 22.16
CA MET A 1 -33.34 36.94 22.98
C MET A 1 -32.18 36.80 22.01
N ALA A 2 -31.32 37.81 21.93
CA ALA A 2 -30.19 37.83 21.01
C ALA A 2 -29.11 36.82 21.45
N PRO A 3 -28.44 36.12 20.52
CA PRO A 3 -27.33 35.23 20.86
C PRO A 3 -26.10 36.06 21.25
N ALA A 4 -25.45 35.67 22.33
CA ALA A 4 -24.26 36.33 22.87
C ALA A 4 -23.07 36.21 21.90
N ALA A 5 -22.34 37.31 21.72
CA ALA A 5 -21.08 37.34 20.98
C ALA A 5 -20.04 36.40 21.61
N PRO A 6 -19.17 35.76 20.82
CA PRO A 6 -18.11 34.91 21.35
C PRO A 6 -17.13 35.76 22.17
N PRO A 7 -16.53 35.20 23.24
CA PRO A 7 -15.60 35.94 24.08
C PRO A 7 -14.35 36.29 23.26
N ALA A 8 -14.00 37.57 23.26
CA ALA A 8 -12.69 38.02 22.81
C ALA A 8 -11.63 37.31 23.67
N ALA A 9 -10.77 36.50 23.04
CA ALA A 9 -9.67 35.84 23.73
C ALA A 9 -8.79 36.90 24.42
N GLU A 10 -8.63 36.76 25.73
CA GLU A 10 -7.84 37.67 26.56
C GLU A 10 -6.38 37.70 26.10
N MET A 11 -5.98 38.79 25.44
CA MET A 11 -4.58 39.20 25.31
C MET A 11 -4.08 39.82 26.63
N ALA A 12 -4.13 39.08 27.73
CA ALA A 12 -3.71 39.57 29.04
C ALA A 12 -2.91 38.50 29.80
N ASN A 13 -1.62 38.39 29.47
CA ASN A 13 -0.57 38.05 30.44
C ASN A 13 0.83 38.28 29.85
N LEU A 14 1.22 39.55 29.81
CA LEU A 14 2.61 39.97 29.71
C LEU A 14 2.88 41.03 30.80
N SER A 15 2.73 40.64 32.07
CA SER A 15 3.50 41.33 33.11
C SER A 15 4.96 40.93 32.91
N VAL A 16 5.75 41.88 32.40
CA VAL A 16 7.19 41.71 32.17
C VAL A 16 7.87 41.45 33.50
N SER A 17 8.07 40.19 33.86
CA SER A 17 9.12 39.81 34.80
C SER A 17 10.43 39.82 34.03
N THR A 18 11.41 40.56 34.52
CA THR A 18 12.69 40.85 33.87
C THR A 18 13.32 39.62 33.20
N ALA A 19 13.42 39.66 31.87
CA ALA A 19 13.91 38.56 31.03
C ALA A 19 15.41 38.26 31.26
N PRO A 20 15.83 36.98 31.17
CA PRO A 20 17.24 36.61 31.20
C PRO A 20 17.97 37.14 29.95
N LYS A 21 19.22 37.58 30.11
CA LYS A 21 20.05 38.15 29.02
C LYS A 21 20.23 37.12 27.88
N GLY A 22 19.74 37.45 26.68
CA GLY A 22 20.03 36.73 25.44
C GLY A 22 18.89 36.57 24.44
N THR A 23 17.62 36.77 24.81
CA THR A 23 16.45 36.50 23.94
C THR A 23 15.80 37.72 23.28
N ALA A 24 16.19 38.94 23.68
CA ALA A 24 15.50 40.17 23.28
C ALA A 24 15.34 40.36 21.75
N LYS A 25 16.30 39.91 20.94
CA LYS A 25 16.20 39.97 19.46
C LYS A 25 15.09 39.06 18.92
N ARG A 26 15.02 37.82 19.43
CA ARG A 26 13.94 36.89 19.07
C ARG A 26 12.60 37.45 19.50
N ASP A 27 12.51 37.96 20.73
CA ASP A 27 11.25 38.46 21.29
C ASP A 27 10.75 39.68 20.51
N ALA A 28 11.64 40.57 20.06
CA ALA A 28 11.30 41.68 19.17
C ALA A 28 10.83 41.22 17.78
N LEU A 29 11.44 40.17 17.21
CA LEU A 29 10.96 39.57 15.95
C LEU A 29 9.56 38.98 16.13
N CYS A 30 9.34 38.19 17.18
CA CYS A 30 8.02 37.60 17.45
C CYS A 30 6.93 38.67 17.68
N ALA A 31 7.27 39.78 18.36
CA ALA A 31 6.33 40.89 18.53
C ALA A 31 5.97 41.54 17.18
N SER A 32 6.97 41.75 16.31
CA SER A 32 6.78 42.30 14.97
C SER A 32 5.95 41.35 14.08
N GLU A 33 6.19 40.04 14.18
CA GLU A 33 5.43 39.01 13.47
C GLU A 33 3.94 39.08 13.82
N VAL A 34 3.60 39.15 15.11
CA VAL A 34 2.20 39.25 15.57
C VAL A 34 1.52 40.51 15.05
N GLU A 35 2.19 41.67 15.11
CA GLU A 35 1.65 42.94 14.63
C GLU A 35 1.36 42.90 13.12
N VAL A 36 2.33 42.43 12.33
CA VAL A 36 2.19 42.34 10.86
C VAL A 36 1.14 41.31 10.46
N GLN A 37 1.06 40.17 11.15
CA GLN A 37 0.04 39.15 10.90
C GLN A 37 -1.36 39.68 11.17
N ALA A 38 -1.57 40.40 12.26
CA ALA A 38 -2.85 41.05 12.57
C ALA A 38 -3.23 42.10 11.51
N MET A 39 -2.25 42.84 10.97
CA MET A 39 -2.47 43.76 9.86
C MET A 39 -2.92 43.02 8.60
N TRP A 40 -2.25 41.93 8.21
CA TRP A 40 -2.63 41.14 7.04
C TRP A 40 -4.04 40.56 7.14
N GLU A 41 -4.46 40.10 8.32
CA GLU A 41 -5.82 39.61 8.54
C GLU A 41 -6.86 40.73 8.40
N ARG A 42 -6.61 41.88 9.05
CA ARG A 42 -7.51 43.04 8.98
C ARG A 42 -7.67 43.57 7.56
N GLU A 43 -6.58 43.58 6.79
CA GLU A 43 -6.57 44.04 5.40
C GLU A 43 -6.99 42.97 4.40
N LYS A 44 -7.22 41.73 4.86
CA LYS A 44 -7.56 40.58 4.00
C LYS A 44 -6.52 40.40 2.88
N ALA A 45 -5.24 40.63 3.20
CA ALA A 45 -4.16 40.81 2.23
C ALA A 45 -3.93 39.62 1.27
N PHE A 46 -4.45 38.44 1.63
CA PHE A 46 -4.28 37.20 0.88
C PHE A 46 -5.60 36.62 0.32
N GLU A 47 -6.74 37.27 0.58
CA GLU A 47 -8.02 36.91 -0.06
C GLU A 47 -7.96 37.27 -1.54
N SER A 48 -7.94 36.25 -2.41
CA SER A 48 -7.75 36.47 -3.86
C SER A 48 -9.01 36.06 -4.63
N ASN A 49 -9.52 37.00 -5.43
CA ASN A 49 -10.64 36.80 -6.35
C ASN A 49 -10.17 37.04 -7.80
N PRO A 50 -10.87 36.54 -8.82
CA PRO A 50 -10.59 36.82 -10.22
C PRO A 50 -10.49 38.32 -10.47
N CYS A 51 -9.44 38.73 -11.18
CA CYS A 51 -9.13 40.12 -11.46
C CYS A 51 -8.99 40.31 -12.97
N TYR A 52 -9.69 41.30 -13.50
CA TYR A 52 -9.71 41.68 -14.90
C TYR A 52 -9.29 43.15 -15.01
N ASP A 53 -8.57 43.49 -16.06
CA ASP A 53 -8.25 44.90 -16.36
C ASP A 53 -9.46 45.65 -16.95
N GLU A 54 -9.30 46.95 -17.20
CA GLU A 54 -10.36 47.82 -17.73
C GLU A 54 -10.86 47.38 -19.12
N ASP A 55 -10.02 46.67 -19.87
CA ASP A 55 -10.33 46.11 -21.19
C ASP A 55 -10.96 44.70 -21.10
N GLY A 56 -11.15 44.17 -19.89
CA GLY A 56 -11.73 42.85 -19.61
C GLY A 56 -10.76 41.68 -19.78
N ASN A 57 -9.45 41.92 -19.94
CA ASN A 57 -8.46 40.86 -20.00
C ASN A 57 -8.16 40.32 -18.60
N LYS A 58 -7.97 39.01 -18.52
CA LYS A 58 -7.58 38.34 -17.28
C LYS A 58 -6.20 38.80 -16.83
N LYS A 59 -6.11 39.33 -15.61
CA LYS A 59 -4.81 39.51 -14.94
C LYS A 59 -4.13 38.15 -14.84
N GLU A 60 -2.83 38.10 -15.14
CA GLU A 60 -2.06 36.86 -15.08
C GLU A 60 -2.16 36.23 -13.68
N LYS A 61 -2.65 35.00 -13.62
CA LYS A 61 -2.91 34.27 -12.37
C LYS A 61 -1.74 33.37 -12.01
N PHE A 62 -1.65 33.02 -10.72
CA PHE A 62 -0.77 31.99 -10.22
C PHE A 62 -1.44 31.25 -9.06
N ILE A 63 -1.83 29.99 -9.24
CA ILE A 63 -2.31 29.12 -8.17
C ILE A 63 -1.25 28.07 -7.84
N VAL A 64 -0.85 28.03 -6.58
CA VAL A 64 0.01 26.97 -6.04
C VAL A 64 -0.77 26.21 -4.98
N THR A 65 -0.56 24.90 -4.92
CA THR A 65 -1.17 24.08 -3.87
C THR A 65 -0.17 23.14 -3.22
N PHE A 66 -0.50 22.77 -2.00
CA PHE A 66 0.19 21.79 -1.18
C PHE A 66 -0.79 20.64 -0.87
N PRO A 67 -0.36 19.36 -0.94
CA PRO A 67 -1.12 18.24 -0.41
C PRO A 67 -1.56 18.52 1.02
N TYR A 68 -2.87 18.61 1.21
CA TYR A 68 -3.44 18.84 2.53
C TYR A 68 -2.94 17.76 3.52
N PRO A 69 -2.44 18.15 4.69
CA PRO A 69 -1.88 17.20 5.65
C PRO A 69 -2.98 16.39 6.34
N TYR A 70 -2.67 15.15 6.72
CA TYR A 70 -3.53 14.36 7.60
C TYR A 70 -3.69 15.03 8.96
N SER A 71 -4.92 15.05 9.50
CA SER A 71 -5.28 15.77 10.74
C SER A 71 -5.35 14.87 11.98
N ASN A 72 -4.40 13.95 12.11
CA ASN A 72 -4.27 13.06 13.27
C ASN A 72 -3.35 13.61 14.38
N GLY A 73 -2.98 14.89 14.31
CA GLY A 73 -2.10 15.57 15.27
C GLY A 73 -1.67 16.95 14.80
N HIS A 74 -0.74 17.59 15.50
CA HIS A 74 -0.18 18.88 15.09
C HIS A 74 0.70 18.76 13.84
N LEU A 75 0.70 19.83 13.02
CA LEU A 75 1.67 19.96 11.93
C LEU A 75 3.10 20.06 12.49
N HIS A 76 3.98 19.16 12.04
CA HIS A 76 5.40 19.17 12.41
C HIS A 76 6.30 19.86 11.38
N LEU A 77 7.57 20.07 11.73
CA LEU A 77 8.56 20.78 10.89
C LEU A 77 8.76 20.17 9.49
N GLY A 78 8.55 18.86 9.31
CA GLY A 78 8.54 18.24 7.98
C GLY A 78 7.47 18.82 7.04
N HIS A 79 6.28 19.13 7.56
CA HIS A 79 5.23 19.80 6.78
C HIS A 79 5.66 21.22 6.43
N ALA A 80 6.19 21.96 7.42
CA ALA A 80 6.71 23.31 7.20
C ALA A 80 7.79 23.34 6.10
N PHE A 81 8.74 22.41 6.13
CA PHE A 81 9.79 22.31 5.11
C PHE A 81 9.21 22.15 3.69
N SER A 82 8.25 21.24 3.52
CA SER A 82 7.60 21.04 2.21
C SER A 82 6.73 22.23 1.80
N LEU A 83 5.86 22.73 2.68
CA LEU A 83 4.92 23.81 2.35
C LEU A 83 5.61 25.15 2.07
N THR A 84 6.78 25.40 2.67
CA THR A 84 7.49 26.68 2.46
C THR A 84 7.77 26.98 0.99
N LYS A 85 7.93 25.96 0.13
CA LYS A 85 8.14 26.22 -1.30
C LYS A 85 6.90 26.80 -1.97
N ALA A 86 5.71 26.34 -1.56
CA ALA A 86 4.45 26.93 -2.00
C ALA A 86 4.31 28.37 -1.49
N VAL A 87 4.59 28.60 -0.20
CA VAL A 87 4.55 29.94 0.41
C VAL A 87 5.50 30.91 -0.32
N PHE A 88 6.77 30.53 -0.47
CA PHE A 88 7.77 31.39 -1.10
C PHE A 88 7.42 31.67 -2.56
N ARG A 89 6.96 30.66 -3.30
CA ARG A 89 6.57 30.84 -4.70
C ARG A 89 5.32 31.72 -4.84
N ALA A 90 4.30 31.51 -4.01
CA ALA A 90 3.09 32.34 -4.01
C ALA A 90 3.41 33.82 -3.79
N GLN A 91 4.23 34.13 -2.78
CA GLN A 91 4.62 35.50 -2.46
C GLN A 91 5.54 36.10 -3.51
N PHE A 92 6.47 35.31 -4.06
CA PHE A 92 7.33 35.76 -5.16
C PHE A 92 6.51 36.16 -6.39
N GLU A 93 5.57 35.32 -6.83
CA GLU A 93 4.74 35.63 -8.00
C GLU A 93 3.77 36.80 -7.73
N ARG A 94 3.27 36.93 -6.50
CA ARG A 94 2.50 38.12 -6.07
C ARG A 94 3.33 39.40 -6.20
N ASN A 95 4.59 39.38 -5.75
CA ASN A 95 5.50 40.52 -5.86
C ASN A 95 5.92 40.82 -7.32
N ARG A 96 5.80 39.84 -8.23
CA ARG A 96 5.94 40.05 -9.68
C ARG A 96 4.70 40.63 -10.34
N GLY A 97 3.65 40.90 -9.58
CA GLY A 97 2.41 41.51 -10.06
C GLY A 97 1.33 40.51 -10.46
N LYS A 98 1.56 39.19 -10.36
CA LYS A 98 0.53 38.19 -10.67
C LYS A 98 -0.57 38.17 -9.61
N ASN A 99 -1.78 37.79 -9.99
CA ASN A 99 -2.84 37.48 -9.05
C ASN A 99 -2.60 36.08 -8.46
N SER A 100 -2.14 36.01 -7.22
CA SER A 100 -1.60 34.78 -6.62
C SER A 100 -2.56 34.19 -5.59
N LEU A 101 -2.94 32.93 -5.76
CA LEU A 101 -3.80 32.17 -4.85
C LEU A 101 -3.03 31.00 -4.23
N PHE A 102 -3.00 30.96 -2.90
CA PHE A 102 -2.52 29.81 -2.13
C PHE A 102 -3.62 29.37 -1.15
N PRO A 103 -4.39 28.32 -1.47
CA PRO A 103 -5.40 27.77 -0.58
C PRO A 103 -4.83 26.60 0.25
N PHE A 104 -5.49 26.28 1.37
CA PHE A 104 -5.08 25.20 2.26
C PHE A 104 -6.30 24.51 2.89
N ALA A 105 -6.23 23.20 3.08
CA ALA A 105 -7.27 22.38 3.71
C ALA A 105 -6.63 21.25 4.52
N PHE A 106 -7.46 20.42 5.13
CA PHE A 106 -7.07 19.39 6.09
C PHE A 106 -7.65 18.04 5.69
N HIS A 107 -6.79 17.03 5.55
CA HIS A 107 -7.21 15.70 5.14
C HIS A 107 -7.59 14.89 6.38
N CYS A 108 -8.85 14.48 6.44
CA CYS A 108 -9.42 13.72 7.55
C CYS A 108 -9.95 12.34 7.12
N THR A 109 -9.95 12.07 5.81
CA THR A 109 -10.35 10.79 5.22
C THR A 109 -9.32 9.72 5.54
N GLY A 110 -9.77 8.50 5.79
CA GLY A 110 -8.95 7.32 5.98
C GLY A 110 -9.02 6.73 7.39
N MET A 111 -8.14 5.76 7.59
CA MET A 111 -8.06 4.90 8.77
C MET A 111 -7.27 5.44 9.98
N PRO A 112 -6.21 6.27 9.84
CA PRO A 112 -5.35 6.60 10.98
C PRO A 112 -6.09 7.21 12.18
N ILE A 113 -7.03 8.12 11.93
CA ILE A 113 -7.82 8.80 12.97
C ILE A 113 -8.74 7.79 13.68
N GLN A 114 -9.51 7.02 12.90
CA GLN A 114 -10.41 5.99 13.42
C GLN A 114 -9.66 4.92 14.23
N ALA A 115 -8.50 4.47 13.74
CA ALA A 115 -7.68 3.46 14.40
C ALA A 115 -7.08 3.99 15.71
N ALA A 116 -6.69 5.28 15.76
CA ALA A 116 -6.22 5.93 16.98
C ALA A 116 -7.36 6.09 18.00
N ALA A 117 -8.54 6.53 17.56
CA ALA A 117 -9.72 6.66 18.41
C ALA A 117 -10.14 5.31 19.02
N ASN A 118 -10.20 4.25 18.22
CA ASN A 118 -10.50 2.89 18.69
C ASN A 118 -9.46 2.39 19.70
N LYS A 119 -8.17 2.60 19.41
CA LYS A 119 -7.09 2.21 20.33
C LYS A 119 -7.21 2.94 21.67
N LEU A 120 -7.50 4.24 21.64
CA LEU A 120 -7.72 5.01 22.85
C LEU A 120 -8.94 4.52 23.64
N LYS A 121 -10.04 4.22 22.94
CA LYS A 121 -11.26 3.67 23.53
C LYS A 121 -10.95 2.36 24.28
N SER A 122 -10.22 1.44 23.65
CA SER A 122 -9.81 0.19 24.30
C SER A 122 -8.88 0.43 25.51
N GLU A 123 -7.94 1.38 25.43
CA GLU A 123 -7.08 1.74 26.57
C GLU A 123 -7.90 2.30 27.75
N ILE A 124 -8.89 3.15 27.47
CA ILE A 124 -9.80 3.70 28.49
C ILE A 124 -10.66 2.61 29.12
N GLU A 125 -11.23 1.71 28.32
CA GLU A 125 -12.08 0.61 28.80
C GLU A 125 -11.29 -0.38 29.68
N LEU A 126 -10.04 -0.69 29.31
CA LEU A 126 -9.22 -1.67 30.03
C LEU A 126 -8.54 -1.09 31.27
N TYR A 127 -8.13 0.18 31.26
CA TYR A 127 -7.24 0.74 32.27
C TYR A 127 -7.80 1.96 33.03
N GLY A 128 -8.95 2.49 32.61
CA GLY A 128 -9.63 3.63 33.24
C GLY A 128 -9.20 5.01 32.74
N VAL A 129 -9.64 6.07 33.45
CA VAL A 129 -9.36 7.49 33.13
C VAL A 129 -8.93 8.22 34.40
N PRO A 130 -7.65 8.65 34.54
CA PRO A 130 -6.53 8.33 33.67
C PRO A 130 -6.19 6.82 33.72
N PRO A 131 -5.68 6.24 32.61
CA PRO A 131 -5.39 4.82 32.53
C PRO A 131 -4.23 4.45 33.44
N LYS A 132 -4.38 3.33 34.15
CA LYS A 132 -3.31 2.71 34.95
C LYS A 132 -2.73 1.53 34.18
N PHE A 133 -1.62 1.76 33.50
CA PHE A 133 -1.04 0.74 32.64
C PHE A 133 -0.21 -0.28 33.44
N PRO A 134 -0.29 -1.59 33.15
CA PRO A 134 0.48 -2.62 33.86
C PRO A 134 1.99 -2.39 33.84
N GLU A 135 2.52 -1.83 32.74
CA GLU A 135 3.95 -1.51 32.61
C GLU A 135 4.44 -0.35 33.48
N GLU A 136 3.54 0.37 34.17
CA GLU A 136 3.91 1.39 35.15
C GLU A 136 4.26 0.78 36.52
N ASP A 137 3.91 -0.49 36.74
CA ASP A 137 4.34 -1.24 37.91
C ASP A 137 5.85 -1.59 37.79
N PRO A 138 6.69 -1.21 38.78
CA PRO A 138 8.12 -1.51 38.75
C PRO A 138 8.47 -2.99 38.60
N GLU A 139 7.66 -3.91 39.15
CA GLU A 139 7.90 -5.35 39.07
C GLU A 139 7.59 -5.88 37.67
N VAL A 140 6.44 -5.49 37.11
CA VAL A 140 6.04 -5.85 35.73
C VAL A 140 7.02 -5.25 34.72
N ARG A 141 7.44 -4.00 34.94
CA ARG A 141 8.45 -3.33 34.11
C ARG A 141 9.79 -4.05 34.15
N ALA A 142 10.27 -4.45 35.33
CA ALA A 142 11.51 -5.21 35.46
C ALA A 142 11.42 -6.56 34.75
N GLN A 143 10.27 -7.23 34.82
CA GLN A 143 10.01 -8.48 34.10
C GLN A 143 10.00 -8.28 32.58
N MET A 144 9.29 -7.26 32.08
CA MET A 144 9.25 -6.93 30.65
C MET A 144 10.62 -6.50 30.11
N GLU A 145 11.38 -5.70 30.86
CA GLU A 145 12.74 -5.30 30.49
C GLU A 145 13.68 -6.51 30.46
N ALA A 146 13.54 -7.46 31.39
CA ALA A 146 14.28 -8.72 31.39
C ALA A 146 13.91 -9.61 30.19
N GLU A 147 12.64 -9.72 29.84
CA GLU A 147 12.15 -10.46 28.67
C GLU A 147 12.61 -9.82 27.34
N LEU A 148 12.56 -8.48 27.23
CA LEU A 148 13.08 -7.73 26.09
C LEU A 148 14.60 -7.86 25.97
N ALA A 149 15.33 -7.80 27.09
CA ALA A 149 16.77 -8.02 27.11
C ALA A 149 17.11 -9.46 26.70
N ALA A 150 16.34 -10.45 27.15
CA ALA A 150 16.48 -11.85 26.74
C ALA A 150 16.16 -12.03 25.25
N ALA A 151 15.12 -11.38 24.72
CA ALA A 151 14.75 -11.43 23.31
C ALA A 151 15.77 -10.69 22.42
N ALA A 152 16.28 -9.55 22.87
CA ALA A 152 17.34 -8.80 22.19
C ALA A 152 18.66 -9.56 22.21
N LYS A 153 19.00 -10.20 23.33
CA LYS A 153 20.15 -11.11 23.43
C LYS A 153 19.97 -12.32 22.52
N ALA A 154 18.81 -12.96 22.50
CA ALA A 154 18.50 -14.05 21.58
C ALA A 154 18.56 -13.61 20.10
N LYS A 155 18.19 -12.36 19.79
CA LYS A 155 18.30 -11.77 18.44
C LYS A 155 19.75 -11.43 18.08
N ALA A 156 20.54 -10.93 19.03
CA ALA A 156 21.97 -10.65 18.87
C ALA A 156 22.77 -11.94 18.73
N ASP A 157 22.46 -12.97 19.52
CA ASP A 157 23.04 -14.32 19.43
C ASP A 157 22.67 -14.97 18.08
N LYS A 158 21.43 -14.78 17.59
CA LYS A 158 21.03 -15.18 16.22
C LYS A 158 21.72 -14.38 15.12
N GLN A 159 22.08 -13.11 15.35
CA GLN A 159 22.87 -12.29 14.42
C GLN A 159 24.35 -12.72 14.41
N ALA A 160 24.93 -13.01 15.58
CA ALA A 160 26.28 -13.54 15.71
C ALA A 160 26.41 -14.96 15.11
N ALA A 161 25.33 -15.73 15.10
CA ALA A 161 25.23 -17.03 14.44
C ALA A 161 24.88 -16.97 12.92
N GLY A 162 24.96 -15.80 12.29
CA GLY A 162 24.85 -15.66 10.83
C GLY A 162 23.44 -15.65 10.23
N GLY A 163 22.40 -15.30 11.01
CA GLY A 163 21.03 -15.12 10.49
C GLY A 163 20.80 -13.76 9.83
N LYS A 164 20.24 -13.74 8.60
CA LYS A 164 19.70 -12.51 7.97
C LYS A 164 18.50 -12.01 8.79
N VAL A 165 18.53 -10.74 9.22
CA VAL A 165 17.37 -10.01 9.76
C VAL A 165 16.90 -9.00 8.71
N LYS A 166 15.73 -9.21 8.10
CA LYS A 166 15.02 -8.13 7.37
C LYS A 166 14.73 -7.02 8.40
N GLY A 167 15.04 -5.78 8.05
CA GLY A 167 14.87 -4.61 8.92
C GLY A 167 13.40 -4.29 9.19
N GLY A 168 12.74 -5.07 10.03
CA GLY A 168 11.54 -4.64 10.75
C GLY A 168 11.96 -3.63 11.81
N LYS A 169 12.15 -2.38 11.40
CA LYS A 169 12.04 -1.27 12.34
C LYS A 169 10.56 -0.95 12.43
N THR A 170 9.94 -1.44 13.50
CA THR A 170 8.84 -0.74 14.15
C THR A 170 9.34 0.69 14.38
N LYS A 171 9.04 1.62 13.46
CA LYS A 171 9.42 3.04 13.58
C LYS A 171 8.80 3.68 14.84
N LEU A 172 7.87 2.99 15.52
CA LEU A 172 7.31 3.36 16.81
C LEU A 172 8.20 3.02 18.03
N ILE A 173 9.07 2.01 18.00
CA ILE A 173 9.74 1.51 19.23
C ILE A 173 11.03 2.28 19.58
N GLN A 174 11.65 2.98 18.62
CA GLN A 174 12.97 3.60 18.84
C GLN A 174 12.96 5.02 19.45
N LYS A 175 11.82 5.65 19.74
CA LYS A 175 11.78 7.07 20.14
C LYS A 175 11.37 7.39 21.58
N THR A 176 11.00 6.42 22.43
CA THR A 176 10.48 6.76 23.78
C THR A 176 11.06 5.99 24.96
N GLY A 177 11.95 5.01 24.76
CA GLY A 177 12.62 4.33 25.87
C GLY A 177 11.73 3.43 26.75
N THR A 178 10.43 3.28 26.45
CA THR A 178 9.44 2.57 27.29
C THR A 178 8.79 1.33 26.65
N GLY A 179 9.23 0.89 25.47
CA GLY A 179 8.82 -0.40 24.87
C GLY A 179 7.38 -0.50 24.33
N ILE A 180 6.36 0.05 25.01
CA ILE A 180 4.96 0.07 24.58
C ILE A 180 4.53 1.51 24.28
N VAL A 181 4.03 1.75 23.07
CA VAL A 181 3.47 3.03 22.67
C VAL A 181 1.96 3.03 22.91
N ARG A 182 1.51 3.74 23.94
CA ARG A 182 0.10 3.94 24.27
C ARG A 182 -0.46 5.19 23.59
N GLN A 183 -1.71 5.11 23.13
CA GLN A 183 -2.37 6.24 22.47
C GLN A 183 -2.64 7.38 23.45
N TRP A 184 -3.03 7.07 24.69
CA TRP A 184 -3.18 8.06 25.77
C TRP A 184 -1.91 8.89 25.96
N ASN A 185 -0.75 8.24 26.03
CA ASN A 185 0.55 8.91 26.24
C ASN A 185 0.99 9.76 25.04
N ILE A 186 0.53 9.44 23.83
CA ILE A 186 0.74 10.29 22.65
C ILE A 186 -0.12 11.56 22.77
N LEU A 187 -1.41 11.41 23.06
CA LEU A 187 -2.34 12.53 23.16
C LEU A 187 -1.99 13.49 24.30
N LYS A 188 -1.53 12.96 25.45
CA LYS A 188 -1.06 13.78 26.59
C LYS A 188 0.07 14.76 26.26
N ARG A 189 0.79 14.56 25.15
CA ARG A 189 1.83 15.49 24.68
C ARG A 189 1.29 16.66 23.85
N MET A 190 0.05 16.57 23.40
CA MET A 190 -0.57 17.48 22.42
C MET A 190 -1.89 18.09 22.95
N VAL A 191 -2.53 17.43 23.90
CA VAL A 191 -3.88 17.71 24.37
C VAL A 191 -3.89 17.70 25.92
N PRO A 192 -4.61 18.63 26.57
CA PRO A 192 -4.87 18.56 28.01
C PRO A 192 -5.50 17.23 28.43
N GLU A 193 -5.08 16.69 29.57
CA GLU A 193 -5.43 15.33 29.99
C GLU A 193 -6.94 15.11 30.18
N GLU A 194 -7.64 16.15 30.62
CA GLU A 194 -9.09 16.20 30.80
C GLU A 194 -9.88 16.11 29.49
N GLU A 195 -9.28 16.45 28.35
CA GLU A 195 -9.94 16.38 27.04
C GLU A 195 -9.69 15.05 26.32
N ILE A 196 -8.63 14.32 26.68
CA ILE A 196 -8.23 13.08 26.02
C ILE A 196 -9.41 12.09 25.87
N PRO A 197 -10.30 11.87 26.87
CA PRO A 197 -11.41 10.94 26.70
C PRO A 197 -12.34 11.24 25.52
N LYS A 198 -12.48 12.51 25.12
CA LYS A 198 -13.31 12.90 23.96
C LYS A 198 -12.76 12.38 22.63
N PHE A 199 -11.45 12.13 22.54
CA PHE A 199 -10.79 11.58 21.36
C PHE A 199 -11.08 10.09 21.14
N ALA A 200 -11.86 9.43 22.03
CA ALA A 200 -12.43 8.12 21.73
C ALA A 200 -13.47 8.20 20.60
N ASP A 201 -14.08 9.37 20.39
CA ASP A 201 -14.86 9.68 19.20
C ASP A 201 -13.93 10.21 18.08
N PRO A 202 -13.83 9.51 16.93
CA PRO A 202 -13.02 9.96 15.80
C PRO A 202 -13.43 11.34 15.25
N ILE A 203 -14.71 11.74 15.37
CA ILE A 203 -15.18 13.04 14.87
C ILE A 203 -14.62 14.20 15.71
N TYR A 204 -14.34 14.00 16.99
CA TYR A 204 -13.74 15.04 17.84
C TYR A 204 -12.36 15.49 17.33
N TRP A 205 -11.60 14.57 16.72
CA TRP A 205 -10.28 14.88 16.12
C TRP A 205 -10.40 15.93 15.01
N LEU A 206 -11.44 15.80 14.18
CA LEU A 206 -11.73 16.69 13.05
C LEU A 206 -12.11 18.10 13.51
N MET A 207 -12.68 18.22 14.71
CA MET A 207 -13.05 19.51 15.31
C MET A 207 -11.92 20.12 16.12
N HIS A 208 -10.94 19.33 16.56
CA HIS A 208 -9.86 19.80 17.44
C HIS A 208 -8.59 20.18 16.67
N PHE A 209 -8.03 19.30 15.85
CA PHE A 209 -6.72 19.53 15.22
C PHE A 209 -6.75 20.53 14.05
N PRO A 210 -7.73 20.50 13.13
CA PRO A 210 -7.77 21.43 11.99
C PRO A 210 -7.80 22.91 12.40
N PRO A 211 -8.62 23.38 13.37
CA PRO A 211 -8.57 24.78 13.82
C PRO A 211 -7.21 25.19 14.38
N ILE A 212 -6.54 24.30 15.14
CA ILE A 212 -5.18 24.53 15.63
C ILE A 212 -4.19 24.61 14.46
N GLY A 213 -4.36 23.78 13.43
CA GLY A 213 -3.58 23.84 12.20
C GLY A 213 -3.70 25.18 11.48
N VAL A 214 -4.91 25.76 11.43
CA VAL A 214 -5.15 27.11 10.89
C VAL A 214 -4.38 28.15 11.71
N ASP A 215 -4.49 28.13 13.04
CA ASP A 215 -3.74 29.04 13.93
C ASP A 215 -2.23 28.94 13.70
N HIS A 216 -1.68 27.72 13.68
CA HIS A 216 -0.26 27.49 13.44
C HIS A 216 0.20 28.09 12.11
N MET A 217 -0.59 27.93 11.05
CA MET A 217 -0.28 28.44 9.71
C MET A 217 -0.43 29.95 9.59
N LYS A 218 -1.38 30.56 10.31
CA LYS A 218 -1.52 32.01 10.44
C LYS A 218 -0.32 32.61 11.18
N ARG A 219 0.05 32.04 12.32
CA ARG A 219 1.24 32.41 13.10
C ARG A 219 2.57 32.18 12.37
N PHE A 220 2.59 31.25 11.42
CA PHE A 220 3.73 31.04 10.52
C PHE A 220 3.83 32.12 9.43
N GLY A 221 2.76 32.88 9.17
CA GLY A 221 2.72 33.88 8.09
C GLY A 221 2.60 33.26 6.69
N SER A 222 1.88 32.14 6.56
CA SER A 222 1.81 31.33 5.33
C SER A 222 1.15 32.02 4.11
N GLY A 223 0.38 33.09 4.30
CA GLY A 223 -0.25 33.84 3.21
C GLY A 223 -1.37 33.08 2.49
N VAL A 224 -2.16 32.31 3.25
CA VAL A 224 -3.27 31.47 2.76
C VAL A 224 -4.59 32.25 2.68
N ASP A 225 -5.41 31.97 1.66
CA ASP A 225 -6.82 32.41 1.61
C ASP A 225 -7.70 31.45 2.43
N TRP A 226 -7.97 31.80 3.69
CA TRP A 226 -8.67 30.94 4.65
C TRP A 226 -10.16 30.74 4.38
N ARG A 227 -10.76 31.57 3.51
CA ARG A 227 -12.16 31.38 3.07
C ARG A 227 -12.35 30.10 2.27
N ARG A 228 -11.25 29.54 1.74
CA ARG A 228 -11.23 28.34 0.90
C ARG A 228 -10.82 27.08 1.67
N ALA A 229 -10.68 27.16 3.00
CA ALA A 229 -10.26 26.05 3.84
C ALA A 229 -11.41 25.13 4.24
N PHE A 230 -11.14 23.82 4.31
CA PHE A 230 -12.09 22.78 4.73
C PHE A 230 -11.37 21.61 5.40
N ILE A 231 -12.16 20.75 6.04
CA ILE A 231 -11.83 19.34 6.26
C ILE A 231 -12.48 18.44 5.20
N THR A 232 -11.93 17.26 4.97
CA THR A 232 -12.56 16.21 4.15
C THR A 232 -13.51 15.34 4.98
N THR A 233 -14.00 14.24 4.39
CA THR A 233 -15.03 13.30 4.90
C THR A 233 -16.47 13.80 4.75
N SER A 234 -17.42 12.90 4.99
CA SER A 234 -18.85 13.19 5.05
C SER A 234 -19.26 14.20 6.13
N VAL A 235 -18.37 14.54 7.09
CA VAL A 235 -18.62 15.63 8.04
C VAL A 235 -18.75 16.97 7.31
N ASN A 236 -17.99 17.19 6.24
CA ASN A 236 -18.18 18.33 5.36
C ASN A 236 -19.08 17.93 4.19
N GLY A 237 -20.37 18.29 4.29
CA GLY A 237 -21.37 17.95 3.28
C GLY A 237 -21.07 18.50 1.88
N TYR A 238 -20.42 19.66 1.78
CA TYR A 238 -20.04 20.25 0.49
C TYR A 238 -18.91 19.47 -0.19
N TYR A 239 -17.87 19.12 0.57
CA TYR A 239 -16.77 18.29 0.05
C TYR A 239 -17.24 16.88 -0.27
N ASP A 240 -18.11 16.31 0.57
CA ASP A 240 -18.77 15.03 0.32
C ASP A 240 -19.52 15.02 -1.02
N ALA A 241 -20.35 16.04 -1.27
CA ALA A 241 -21.07 16.18 -2.54
C ALA A 241 -20.10 16.27 -3.74
N PHE A 242 -19.00 17.01 -3.60
CA PHE A 242 -17.97 17.10 -4.65
C PHE A 242 -17.31 15.74 -4.94
N ILE A 243 -16.96 14.97 -3.91
CA ILE A 243 -16.36 13.64 -4.09
C ILE A 243 -17.37 12.64 -4.67
N ARG A 244 -18.64 12.71 -4.28
CA ARG A 244 -19.71 11.90 -4.89
C ARG A 244 -19.83 12.19 -6.38
N TRP A 245 -19.84 13.46 -6.78
CA TRP A 245 -19.82 13.86 -8.19
C TRP A 245 -18.60 13.31 -8.94
N GLN A 246 -17.40 13.48 -8.39
CA GLN A 246 -16.17 12.96 -8.99
C GLN A 246 -16.31 11.46 -9.30
N PHE A 247 -16.74 10.67 -8.32
CA PHE A 247 -16.85 9.23 -8.46
C PHE A 247 -17.98 8.82 -9.42
N ASN A 248 -19.09 9.55 -9.44
CA ASN A 248 -20.15 9.34 -10.43
C ASN A 248 -19.63 9.54 -11.85
N VAL A 249 -18.86 10.59 -12.11
CA VAL A 249 -18.23 10.84 -13.43
C VAL A 249 -17.24 9.73 -13.78
N LEU A 250 -16.37 9.34 -12.85
CA LEU A 250 -15.40 8.26 -13.09
C LEU A 250 -16.08 6.93 -13.38
N LYS A 251 -17.17 6.59 -12.67
CA LYS A 251 -17.97 5.40 -12.94
C LYS A 251 -18.68 5.48 -14.28
N GLN A 252 -19.27 6.63 -14.63
CA GLN A 252 -19.90 6.84 -15.93
C GLN A 252 -18.92 6.62 -17.08
N LYS A 253 -17.66 7.01 -16.90
CA LYS A 253 -16.57 6.81 -17.86
C LYS A 253 -15.92 5.42 -17.80
N GLY A 254 -16.46 4.49 -17.01
CA GLY A 254 -15.92 3.14 -16.88
C GLY A 254 -14.56 3.05 -16.19
N LYS A 255 -14.14 4.10 -15.46
CA LYS A 255 -12.83 4.16 -14.78
C LYS A 255 -12.86 3.51 -13.39
N VAL A 256 -14.05 3.37 -12.80
CA VAL A 256 -14.29 2.66 -11.54
C VAL A 256 -14.93 1.31 -11.85
N LEU A 257 -14.25 0.24 -11.49
CA LEU A 257 -14.66 -1.14 -11.74
C LEU A 257 -14.83 -1.88 -10.40
N PHE A 258 -15.57 -2.99 -10.44
CA PHE A 258 -15.78 -3.88 -9.32
C PHE A 258 -15.27 -5.26 -9.67
N GLY A 259 -14.58 -5.92 -8.75
CA GLY A 259 -14.11 -7.28 -8.95
C GLY A 259 -13.36 -7.81 -7.75
N LYS A 260 -13.02 -9.10 -7.80
CA LYS A 260 -12.24 -9.73 -6.74
C LYS A 260 -10.80 -9.30 -6.77
N ARG A 261 -10.29 -8.90 -5.62
CA ARG A 261 -8.88 -8.59 -5.40
C ARG A 261 -8.32 -9.39 -4.26
N ASN A 262 -7.05 -9.74 -4.39
CA ASN A 262 -6.29 -10.41 -3.36
C ASN A 262 -5.80 -9.37 -2.35
N ASN A 263 -6.31 -9.44 -1.12
CA ASN A 263 -6.01 -8.52 -0.04
C ASN A 263 -5.55 -9.29 1.19
N VAL A 264 -4.69 -8.68 2.01
CA VAL A 264 -4.35 -9.24 3.33
C VAL A 264 -5.61 -9.25 4.20
N TYR A 265 -5.94 -10.38 4.81
CA TYR A 265 -7.24 -10.63 5.43
C TYR A 265 -7.07 -11.37 6.75
N SER A 266 -7.86 -10.97 7.74
CA SER A 266 -7.95 -11.64 9.04
C SER A 266 -9.26 -12.44 9.07
N LEU A 267 -9.15 -13.77 9.20
CA LEU A 267 -10.32 -14.65 9.26
C LEU A 267 -11.04 -14.51 10.61
N VAL A 268 -10.29 -14.19 11.68
CA VAL A 268 -10.88 -13.93 12.99
C VAL A 268 -11.67 -12.62 12.98
N ASP A 269 -11.13 -11.58 12.34
CA ASP A 269 -11.81 -10.28 12.27
C ASP A 269 -12.90 -10.23 11.18
N GLY A 270 -12.87 -11.17 10.23
CA GLY A 270 -13.84 -11.24 9.13
C GLY A 270 -13.73 -10.06 8.15
N GLN A 271 -12.53 -9.47 8.01
CA GLN A 271 -12.32 -8.30 7.15
C GLN A 271 -10.89 -8.24 6.59
N VAL A 272 -10.72 -7.40 5.55
CA VAL A 272 -9.40 -7.00 5.05
C VAL A 272 -8.62 -6.32 6.17
N CYS A 273 -7.41 -6.81 6.46
CA CYS A 273 -6.54 -6.30 7.51
C CYS A 273 -5.63 -5.20 6.94
N ALA A 274 -6.07 -3.94 7.07
CA ALA A 274 -5.29 -2.78 6.65
C ALA A 274 -4.08 -2.59 7.57
N ASP A 275 -3.11 -1.76 7.16
CA ASP A 275 -1.86 -1.58 7.92
C ASP A 275 -2.10 -1.23 9.39
N HIS A 276 -3.06 -0.36 9.68
CA HIS A 276 -3.35 0.05 11.05
C HIS A 276 -4.06 -1.02 11.90
N ASP A 277 -4.63 -2.04 11.26
CA ASP A 277 -5.29 -3.18 11.93
C ASP A 277 -4.28 -4.28 12.30
N ARG A 278 -3.00 -4.09 11.93
CA ARG A 278 -1.91 -5.04 12.17
C ARG A 278 -1.19 -4.74 13.48
N SER A 279 -0.79 -5.81 14.16
CA SER A 279 0.19 -5.77 15.26
C SER A 279 1.62 -6.06 14.74
N GLU A 280 1.75 -6.80 13.63
CA GLU A 280 3.00 -7.09 12.94
C GLU A 280 2.77 -7.03 11.41
N GLY A 281 3.73 -6.51 10.65
CA GLY A 281 3.68 -6.53 9.18
C GLY A 281 2.98 -5.34 8.51
N GLU A 282 3.05 -4.13 9.09
CA GLU A 282 2.64 -2.89 8.38
C GLU A 282 3.40 -2.73 7.05
N GLY A 283 2.68 -2.40 5.98
CA GLY A 283 3.21 -2.22 4.63
C GLY A 283 3.41 -3.52 3.83
N VAL A 284 3.11 -4.68 4.43
CA VAL A 284 3.22 -5.99 3.76
C VAL A 284 2.02 -6.19 2.83
N GLY A 285 2.28 -6.45 1.56
CA GLY A 285 1.25 -6.75 0.56
C GLY A 285 1.08 -8.25 0.29
N PRO A 286 0.08 -8.59 -0.53
CA PRO A 286 -0.01 -9.91 -1.15
C PRO A 286 1.16 -10.13 -2.13
N GLN A 287 1.70 -11.34 -2.13
CA GLN A 287 2.72 -11.81 -3.06
C GLN A 287 2.15 -12.96 -3.90
N GLU A 288 2.23 -12.83 -5.22
CA GLU A 288 1.81 -13.87 -6.17
C GLU A 288 2.86 -14.98 -6.27
N TYR A 289 2.41 -16.23 -6.21
CA TYR A 289 3.14 -17.45 -6.48
C TYR A 289 2.38 -18.29 -7.52
N VAL A 290 3.11 -19.18 -8.19
CA VAL A 290 2.55 -20.22 -9.04
C VAL A 290 2.64 -21.55 -8.30
N LEU A 291 1.50 -22.17 -8.01
CA LEU A 291 1.41 -23.53 -7.47
C LEU A 291 1.54 -24.53 -8.60
N ILE A 292 2.60 -25.31 -8.60
CA ILE A 292 2.86 -26.34 -9.61
C ILE A 292 2.30 -27.68 -9.12
N LYS A 293 1.53 -28.39 -9.93
CA LYS A 293 0.88 -29.64 -9.51
C LYS A 293 1.72 -30.87 -9.86
N LEU A 294 2.37 -31.47 -8.87
CA LEU A 294 3.15 -32.70 -9.03
C LEU A 294 2.29 -33.90 -8.60
N LYS A 295 1.83 -34.71 -9.55
CA LYS A 295 0.92 -35.84 -9.27
C LYS A 295 1.67 -36.93 -8.51
N VAL A 296 1.11 -37.39 -7.39
CA VAL A 296 1.63 -38.55 -6.65
C VAL A 296 1.34 -39.82 -7.44
N LEU A 297 2.36 -40.64 -7.63
CA LEU A 297 2.27 -41.96 -8.26
C LEU A 297 2.21 -43.04 -7.17
N ALA A 298 1.84 -44.27 -7.57
CA ALA A 298 1.87 -45.41 -6.65
C ALA A 298 3.30 -45.62 -6.12
N PRO A 299 3.50 -45.73 -4.80
CA PRO A 299 4.80 -46.02 -4.21
C PRO A 299 5.42 -47.30 -4.81
N ASP A 300 6.67 -47.22 -5.23
CA ASP A 300 7.39 -48.30 -5.94
C ASP A 300 8.46 -48.98 -5.08
N HIS A 301 8.70 -48.49 -3.86
CA HIS A 301 9.71 -49.02 -2.93
C HIS A 301 9.14 -49.76 -1.71
N GLY A 302 7.81 -49.84 -1.57
CA GLY A 302 7.14 -50.58 -0.50
C GLY A 302 7.56 -50.17 0.92
N GLN A 303 7.92 -48.88 1.11
CA GLN A 303 8.40 -48.37 2.40
C GLN A 303 7.23 -48.21 3.37
N GLU A 304 7.37 -48.71 4.61
CA GLU A 304 6.30 -48.70 5.62
C GLU A 304 5.74 -47.29 5.89
N ARG A 305 6.59 -46.27 5.78
CA ARG A 305 6.24 -44.84 5.91
C ARG A 305 5.20 -44.36 4.89
N HIS A 306 5.04 -45.03 3.75
CA HIS A 306 4.08 -44.64 2.70
C HIS A 306 2.68 -45.21 2.91
N SER A 307 2.45 -46.04 3.93
CA SER A 307 1.16 -46.70 4.17
C SER A 307 -0.05 -45.74 4.26
N LYS A 308 0.14 -44.54 4.83
CA LYS A 308 -0.89 -43.48 4.82
C LYS A 308 -1.17 -42.96 3.41
N MET A 309 -0.13 -42.73 2.62
CA MET A 309 -0.26 -42.24 1.25
C MET A 309 -0.95 -43.29 0.36
N GLU A 310 -0.63 -44.58 0.51
CA GLU A 310 -1.31 -45.67 -0.21
C GLU A 310 -2.81 -45.72 0.08
N LYS A 311 -3.19 -45.60 1.37
CA LYS A 311 -4.59 -45.53 1.78
C LYS A 311 -5.29 -44.30 1.21
N LEU A 312 -4.62 -43.14 1.20
CA LEU A 312 -5.17 -41.91 0.64
C LEU A 312 -5.36 -42.03 -0.88
N LEU A 313 -4.38 -42.54 -1.62
CA LEU A 313 -4.48 -42.77 -3.06
C LEU A 313 -5.65 -43.68 -3.40
N LYS A 314 -5.79 -44.79 -2.67
CA LYS A 314 -6.93 -45.72 -2.83
C LYS A 314 -8.26 -45.03 -2.53
N ARG A 315 -8.35 -44.28 -1.44
CA ARG A 315 -9.57 -43.52 -1.08
C ARG A 315 -9.96 -42.54 -2.19
N VAL A 316 -8.99 -41.79 -2.73
CA VAL A 316 -9.20 -40.81 -3.81
C VAL A 316 -9.67 -41.50 -5.08
N GLU A 317 -9.11 -42.67 -5.41
CA GLU A 317 -9.56 -43.50 -6.54
C GLU A 317 -10.98 -44.05 -6.34
N ASP A 318 -11.28 -44.62 -5.16
CA ASP A 318 -12.60 -45.17 -4.81
C ASP A 318 -13.69 -44.09 -4.80
N GLU A 319 -13.35 -42.85 -4.40
CA GLU A 319 -14.22 -41.68 -4.43
C GLU A 319 -14.33 -41.01 -5.82
N GLY A 320 -13.58 -41.50 -6.83
CA GLY A 320 -13.61 -40.98 -8.21
C GLY A 320 -12.96 -39.60 -8.39
N LYS A 321 -12.14 -39.16 -7.44
CA LYS A 321 -11.45 -37.86 -7.46
C LYS A 321 -10.27 -37.87 -8.44
N LYS A 322 -9.85 -36.70 -8.93
CA LYS A 322 -8.84 -36.59 -10.03
C LYS A 322 -7.41 -36.97 -9.64
N GLY A 323 -7.07 -36.97 -8.35
CA GLY A 323 -5.77 -37.42 -7.85
C GLY A 323 -5.24 -36.62 -6.66
N VAL A 324 -4.07 -37.07 -6.17
CA VAL A 324 -3.30 -36.42 -5.10
C VAL A 324 -2.09 -35.72 -5.71
N TYR A 325 -1.85 -34.46 -5.30
CA TYR A 325 -0.79 -33.62 -5.85
C TYR A 325 0.01 -32.94 -4.76
N PHE A 326 1.34 -32.97 -4.85
CA PHE A 326 2.18 -32.00 -4.17
C PHE A 326 2.05 -30.66 -4.91
N VAL A 327 1.93 -29.57 -4.16
CA VAL A 327 1.76 -28.23 -4.75
C VAL A 327 2.83 -27.23 -4.29
N PRO A 328 4.10 -27.39 -4.73
CA PRO A 328 5.13 -26.39 -4.47
C PRO A 328 4.78 -25.02 -5.06
N ALA A 329 5.04 -23.97 -4.28
CA ALA A 329 4.91 -22.58 -4.71
C ALA A 329 6.23 -22.06 -5.31
N THR A 330 6.20 -21.53 -6.53
CA THR A 330 7.37 -20.93 -7.19
C THR A 330 7.11 -19.51 -7.69
N LEU A 331 8.15 -18.69 -7.69
CA LEU A 331 8.18 -17.37 -8.36
C LEU A 331 8.76 -17.44 -9.78
N ARG A 332 9.24 -18.61 -10.18
CA ARG A 332 9.97 -18.85 -11.42
C ARG A 332 9.36 -20.03 -12.19
N PRO A 333 8.13 -19.89 -12.71
CA PRO A 333 7.49 -20.96 -13.48
C PRO A 333 8.27 -21.33 -14.75
N GLU A 334 9.09 -20.42 -15.29
CA GLU A 334 9.94 -20.70 -16.45
C GLU A 334 10.96 -21.82 -16.21
N THR A 335 11.30 -22.10 -14.94
CA THR A 335 12.35 -23.07 -14.62
C THR A 335 11.84 -24.51 -14.54
N MET A 336 10.53 -24.74 -14.72
CA MET A 336 9.91 -26.06 -14.48
C MET A 336 10.38 -27.17 -15.43
N TYR A 337 11.03 -26.83 -16.54
CA TYR A 337 11.66 -27.83 -17.41
C TYR A 337 12.85 -28.54 -16.74
N GLY A 338 13.56 -27.85 -15.84
CA GLY A 338 14.80 -28.36 -15.21
C GLY A 338 14.57 -29.09 -13.88
N GLN A 339 13.36 -29.58 -13.64
CA GLN A 339 13.02 -30.25 -12.39
C GLN A 339 13.71 -31.60 -12.27
N THR A 340 14.44 -31.82 -11.18
CA THR A 340 15.08 -33.12 -10.87
C THR A 340 14.37 -33.89 -9.77
N ASN A 341 13.75 -33.18 -8.83
CA ASN A 341 13.09 -33.73 -7.65
C ASN A 341 12.13 -32.70 -7.04
N CYS A 342 11.43 -33.12 -5.99
CA CYS A 342 10.65 -32.25 -5.12
C CYS A 342 11.25 -32.27 -3.72
N PHE A 343 11.28 -31.15 -3.02
CA PHE A 343 11.80 -31.07 -1.65
C PHE A 343 10.69 -30.92 -0.62
N VAL A 344 10.84 -31.66 0.48
CA VAL A 344 10.03 -31.54 1.69
C VAL A 344 10.94 -31.46 2.91
N LEU A 345 10.45 -30.83 3.98
CA LEU A 345 11.16 -30.72 5.25
C LEU A 345 10.84 -31.96 6.08
N PRO A 346 11.80 -32.83 6.42
CA PRO A 346 11.49 -34.08 7.13
C PRO A 346 10.75 -33.86 8.46
N THR A 347 11.08 -32.79 9.18
CA THR A 347 10.45 -32.41 10.45
C THR A 347 9.22 -31.50 10.27
N GLY A 348 8.82 -31.20 9.03
CA GLY A 348 7.67 -30.36 8.73
C GLY A 348 6.36 -31.12 8.90
N GLU A 349 5.27 -30.38 9.16
CA GLU A 349 3.91 -30.92 9.23
C GLU A 349 3.13 -30.53 7.97
N TYR A 350 2.47 -31.53 7.38
CA TYR A 350 1.74 -31.43 6.12
C TYR A 350 0.36 -32.06 6.27
N GLY A 351 -0.58 -31.64 5.42
CA GLY A 351 -1.91 -32.24 5.30
C GLY A 351 -2.27 -32.49 3.85
N ALA A 352 -3.17 -33.45 3.64
CA ALA A 352 -3.86 -33.71 2.39
C ALA A 352 -5.22 -33.02 2.38
N TYR A 353 -5.35 -31.96 1.60
CA TYR A 353 -6.52 -31.10 1.60
C TYR A 353 -7.34 -31.27 0.33
N TYR A 354 -8.64 -31.53 0.45
CA TYR A 354 -9.53 -31.60 -0.71
C TYR A 354 -9.89 -30.19 -1.22
N VAL A 355 -9.85 -30.01 -2.54
CA VAL A 355 -10.08 -28.73 -3.21
C VAL A 355 -11.26 -28.84 -4.17
N ASP A 356 -12.41 -28.32 -3.76
CA ASP A 356 -13.70 -28.42 -4.46
C ASP A 356 -13.63 -27.99 -5.93
N ALA A 357 -12.97 -26.86 -6.23
CA ALA A 357 -12.94 -26.28 -7.57
C ALA A 357 -12.25 -27.17 -8.61
N THR A 358 -11.31 -28.00 -8.16
CA THR A 358 -10.50 -28.86 -9.03
C THR A 358 -10.90 -30.32 -8.96
N ASP A 359 -11.60 -30.72 -7.88
CA ASP A 359 -11.86 -32.10 -7.50
C ASP A 359 -10.56 -32.92 -7.30
N GLU A 360 -9.59 -32.28 -6.64
CA GLU A 360 -8.24 -32.81 -6.39
C GLU A 360 -7.88 -32.72 -4.90
N VAL A 361 -6.85 -33.47 -4.50
CA VAL A 361 -6.28 -33.44 -3.14
C VAL A 361 -4.89 -32.87 -3.18
N PHE A 362 -4.63 -31.79 -2.44
CA PHE A 362 -3.34 -31.11 -2.40
C PHE A 362 -2.57 -31.40 -1.11
N ILE A 363 -1.30 -31.77 -1.24
CA ILE A 363 -0.35 -31.94 -0.14
C ILE A 363 0.39 -30.62 0.08
N MET A 364 0.16 -30.00 1.24
CA MET A 364 0.77 -28.73 1.64
C MET A 364 0.73 -28.51 3.16
N SER A 365 1.33 -27.42 3.64
CA SER A 365 1.19 -26.99 5.03
C SER A 365 -0.24 -26.54 5.38
N ALA A 366 -0.63 -26.66 6.64
CA ALA A 366 -1.91 -26.15 7.13
C ALA A 366 -2.09 -24.63 6.92
N ARG A 367 -1.00 -23.86 7.07
CA ARG A 367 -1.00 -22.41 6.84
C ARG A 367 -1.38 -22.08 5.40
N SER A 368 -0.75 -22.72 4.42
CA SER A 368 -1.06 -22.50 3.01
C SER A 368 -2.47 -22.95 2.65
N ALA A 369 -2.94 -24.06 3.22
CA ALA A 369 -4.31 -24.54 2.99
C ALA A 369 -5.36 -23.54 3.51
N ARG A 370 -5.12 -22.94 4.68
CA ARG A 370 -5.94 -21.87 5.24
C ARG A 370 -5.96 -20.61 4.36
N GLY A 371 -4.85 -20.27 3.71
CA GLY A 371 -4.82 -19.15 2.76
C GLY A 371 -5.57 -19.47 1.46
N LEU A 372 -5.35 -20.66 0.91
CA LEU A 372 -5.98 -21.12 -0.33
C LEU A 372 -7.52 -21.16 -0.22
N SER A 373 -8.06 -21.54 0.94
CA SER A 373 -9.51 -21.58 1.19
C SER A 373 -10.20 -20.21 1.17
N CYS A 374 -9.43 -19.12 1.13
CA CYS A 374 -9.94 -17.75 1.03
C CYS A 374 -9.78 -17.16 -0.38
N GLN A 375 -9.28 -17.92 -1.34
CA GLN A 375 -8.89 -17.42 -2.65
C GLN A 375 -9.82 -17.90 -3.76
N ALA A 376 -10.01 -17.03 -4.75
CA ALA A 376 -10.73 -17.32 -5.97
C ALA A 376 -9.86 -18.23 -6.86
N TYR A 377 -10.44 -19.35 -7.28
CA TYR A 377 -9.92 -20.19 -8.35
C TYR A 377 -10.12 -19.52 -9.71
N ASP A 378 -11.32 -18.98 -9.93
CA ASP A 378 -11.68 -18.18 -11.10
C ASP A 378 -12.40 -16.92 -10.61
N ALA A 379 -11.64 -15.83 -10.52
CA ALA A 379 -12.13 -14.54 -10.06
C ALA A 379 -13.18 -13.92 -11.00
N ALA A 380 -13.16 -14.27 -12.29
CA ALA A 380 -14.10 -13.73 -13.28
C ALA A 380 -15.49 -14.37 -13.15
N ASN A 381 -15.54 -15.63 -12.73
CA ASN A 381 -16.79 -16.40 -12.57
C ASN A 381 -17.20 -16.62 -11.10
N ASP A 382 -16.58 -15.89 -10.15
CA ASP A 382 -16.89 -15.97 -8.71
C ASP A 382 -16.71 -17.39 -8.13
N VAL A 383 -15.72 -18.14 -8.61
CA VAL A 383 -15.44 -19.51 -8.13
C VAL A 383 -14.26 -19.47 -7.17
N TYR A 384 -14.46 -19.93 -5.94
CA TYR A 384 -13.40 -20.12 -4.93
C TYR A 384 -12.78 -21.51 -5.02
N PHE A 385 -11.54 -21.67 -4.54
CA PHE A 385 -10.90 -22.99 -4.45
C PHE A 385 -11.72 -23.97 -3.59
N THR A 386 -12.37 -23.46 -2.56
CA THR A 386 -13.23 -24.23 -1.65
C THR A 386 -14.67 -23.74 -1.71
N LYS A 387 -15.61 -24.63 -1.43
CA LYS A 387 -17.04 -24.32 -1.46
C LYS A 387 -17.47 -23.33 -0.37
N GLU A 388 -16.85 -23.40 0.80
CA GLU A 388 -17.09 -22.47 1.90
C GLU A 388 -15.83 -21.64 2.16
N PHE A 389 -15.97 -20.33 2.16
CA PHE A 389 -14.88 -19.38 2.37
C PHE A 389 -14.19 -19.63 3.71
N GLY A 390 -12.85 -19.72 3.69
CA GLY A 390 -12.04 -19.91 4.88
C GLY A 390 -12.04 -21.34 5.42
N LYS A 391 -12.77 -22.28 4.80
CA LYS A 391 -12.80 -23.70 5.22
C LYS A 391 -12.26 -24.61 4.13
N ILE A 392 -11.44 -25.58 4.54
CA ILE A 392 -10.88 -26.61 3.67
C ILE A 392 -10.82 -27.94 4.42
N GLU A 393 -11.24 -29.02 3.76
CA GLU A 393 -11.30 -30.35 4.37
C GLU A 393 -9.90 -30.99 4.35
N CYS A 394 -9.39 -31.38 5.52
CA CYS A 394 -8.17 -32.18 5.66
C CYS A 394 -8.55 -33.68 5.73
N LEU A 395 -8.07 -34.46 4.77
CA LEU A 395 -8.36 -35.89 4.65
C LEU A 395 -7.37 -36.76 5.43
N GLU A 396 -6.13 -36.30 5.58
CA GLU A 396 -5.03 -37.01 6.26
C GLU A 396 -3.90 -36.03 6.62
N THR A 397 -3.11 -36.35 7.64
CA THR A 397 -1.92 -35.59 8.04
C THR A 397 -0.64 -36.40 7.98
N PHE A 398 0.46 -35.72 7.65
CA PHE A 398 1.78 -36.30 7.43
C PHE A 398 2.86 -35.47 8.12
N THR A 399 3.84 -36.15 8.68
CA THR A 399 5.18 -35.59 8.87
C THR A 399 5.91 -35.60 7.53
N GLY A 400 6.87 -34.70 7.33
CA GLY A 400 7.63 -34.66 6.08
C GLY A 400 8.45 -35.92 5.83
N ASP A 401 8.87 -36.63 6.89
CA ASP A 401 9.55 -37.91 6.79
C ASP A 401 8.68 -38.98 6.13
N GLU A 402 7.39 -39.05 6.47
CA GLU A 402 6.40 -39.94 5.83
C GLU A 402 6.21 -39.64 4.34
N LEU A 403 6.60 -38.45 3.88
CA LEU A 403 6.47 -38.01 2.49
C LEU A 403 7.73 -38.24 1.65
N LEU A 404 8.86 -38.65 2.23
CA LEU A 404 10.13 -38.83 1.52
C LEU A 404 10.15 -40.10 0.66
N GLY A 405 10.79 -40.04 -0.51
CA GLY A 405 10.91 -41.18 -1.44
C GLY A 405 9.64 -41.50 -2.23
N LEU A 406 8.62 -40.63 -2.21
CA LEU A 406 7.42 -40.79 -3.02
C LEU A 406 7.69 -40.44 -4.49
N PRO A 407 7.25 -41.28 -5.44
CA PRO A 407 7.37 -40.99 -6.86
C PRO A 407 6.32 -39.97 -7.31
N LEU A 408 6.74 -39.00 -8.10
CA LEU A 408 5.92 -37.90 -8.60
C LEU A 408 6.01 -37.75 -10.12
N LYS A 409 4.90 -37.38 -10.76
CA LYS A 409 4.88 -36.84 -12.12
C LYS A 409 4.88 -35.31 -12.06
N ALA A 410 6.01 -34.70 -12.41
CA ALA A 410 6.14 -33.25 -12.47
C ALA A 410 5.79 -32.70 -13.87
N PRO A 411 5.04 -31.59 -13.97
CA PRO A 411 4.72 -30.98 -15.25
C PRO A 411 5.97 -30.37 -15.87
N ASN A 412 6.10 -30.47 -17.19
CA ASN A 412 7.22 -29.97 -18.00
C ASN A 412 8.62 -30.55 -17.71
N ALA A 413 8.80 -31.31 -16.63
CA ALA A 413 10.07 -31.95 -16.32
C ALA A 413 10.52 -32.88 -17.45
N THR A 414 11.83 -32.89 -17.74
CA THR A 414 12.43 -33.81 -18.72
C THR A 414 12.38 -35.26 -18.26
N TYR A 415 12.41 -35.48 -16.94
CA TYR A 415 12.30 -36.80 -16.35
C TYR A 415 10.85 -37.24 -16.29
N GLU A 416 10.60 -38.49 -16.68
CA GLU A 416 9.24 -39.05 -16.67
C GLU A 416 8.66 -39.10 -15.25
N LYS A 417 9.53 -39.35 -14.27
CA LYS A 417 9.22 -39.51 -12.85
C LYS A 417 10.34 -38.88 -12.03
N VAL A 418 9.99 -38.17 -10.97
CA VAL A 418 10.92 -37.58 -9.99
C VAL A 418 10.52 -38.00 -8.57
N TYR A 419 11.34 -37.74 -7.56
CA TYR A 419 11.06 -38.17 -6.17
C TYR A 419 11.00 -37.01 -5.18
N THR A 420 10.33 -37.22 -4.05
CA THR A 420 10.43 -36.34 -2.87
C THR A 420 11.72 -36.60 -2.10
N LEU A 421 12.53 -35.57 -1.91
CA LEU A 421 13.83 -35.61 -1.26
C LEU A 421 13.89 -34.64 -0.06
N PRO A 422 14.78 -34.85 0.92
CA PRO A 422 14.86 -34.00 2.09
C PRO A 422 15.58 -32.68 1.79
N LEU A 423 15.00 -31.56 2.25
CA LEU A 423 15.71 -30.27 2.35
C LEU A 423 15.49 -29.66 3.73
N LEU A 424 16.59 -29.50 4.48
CA LEU A 424 16.54 -29.12 5.90
C LEU A 424 16.33 -27.63 6.14
N THR A 425 16.36 -26.82 5.08
CA THR A 425 16.34 -25.35 5.14
C THR A 425 14.99 -24.74 4.73
N ILE A 426 14.00 -25.57 4.40
CA ILE A 426 12.66 -25.09 4.03
C ILE A 426 12.02 -24.36 5.21
N SER A 427 11.37 -23.23 4.92
CA SER A 427 10.55 -22.51 5.89
C SER A 427 9.08 -22.93 5.75
N MET A 428 8.50 -23.51 6.80
CA MET A 428 7.06 -23.81 6.84
C MET A 428 6.17 -22.56 6.94
N GLY A 429 6.77 -21.37 7.07
CA GLY A 429 6.08 -20.08 7.11
C GLY A 429 6.08 -19.32 5.78
N LYS A 430 6.50 -19.97 4.67
CA LYS A 430 6.51 -19.38 3.33
C LYS A 430 6.13 -20.42 2.28
N GLY A 431 5.38 -20.00 1.27
CA GLY A 431 4.85 -20.90 0.25
C GLY A 431 3.99 -22.00 0.87
N THR A 432 4.10 -23.20 0.32
CA THR A 432 3.31 -24.37 0.74
C THR A 432 4.06 -25.32 1.68
N GLY A 433 5.31 -25.00 2.04
CA GLY A 433 6.22 -25.94 2.69
C GLY A 433 6.77 -27.03 1.76
N VAL A 434 6.39 -27.02 0.48
CA VAL A 434 6.89 -27.92 -0.57
C VAL A 434 7.64 -27.06 -1.59
N VAL A 435 8.78 -27.54 -2.10
CA VAL A 435 9.64 -26.76 -3.00
C VAL A 435 10.03 -27.61 -4.22
N THR A 436 9.91 -27.06 -5.42
CA THR A 436 10.46 -27.70 -6.64
C THR A 436 11.99 -27.63 -6.64
N SER A 437 12.67 -28.67 -7.10
CA SER A 437 14.14 -28.65 -7.25
C SER A 437 14.53 -28.40 -8.70
N VAL A 438 15.19 -27.26 -8.97
CA VAL A 438 15.77 -26.92 -10.28
C VAL A 438 17.28 -26.60 -10.14
N PRO A 439 18.13 -27.62 -10.01
CA PRO A 439 19.56 -27.48 -9.75
C PRO A 439 20.37 -26.64 -10.75
N SER A 440 19.87 -26.43 -11.97
CA SER A 440 20.57 -25.62 -12.97
C SER A 440 20.61 -24.14 -12.60
N ASP A 441 19.56 -23.64 -11.92
CA ASP A 441 19.30 -22.20 -11.74
C ASP A 441 18.98 -21.79 -10.30
N ALA A 442 18.87 -22.77 -9.39
CA ALA A 442 18.73 -22.56 -7.95
C ALA A 442 19.94 -23.15 -7.18
N PRO A 443 20.81 -22.30 -6.60
CA PRO A 443 21.99 -22.75 -5.85
C PRO A 443 21.70 -23.67 -4.67
N ASP A 444 20.62 -23.39 -3.92
CA ASP A 444 20.17 -24.24 -2.81
C ASP A 444 19.85 -25.66 -3.28
N ASP A 445 19.18 -25.79 -4.42
CA ASP A 445 18.73 -27.04 -5.01
C ASP A 445 19.91 -27.88 -5.49
N TYR A 446 20.88 -27.25 -6.18
CA TYR A 446 22.11 -27.91 -6.62
C TYR A 446 22.90 -28.49 -5.45
N VAL A 447 23.10 -27.70 -4.40
CA VAL A 447 23.88 -28.14 -3.23
C VAL A 447 23.17 -29.26 -2.49
N ALA A 448 21.84 -29.22 -2.39
CA ALA A 448 21.05 -30.26 -1.76
C ALA A 448 21.06 -31.58 -2.55
N LEU A 449 20.84 -31.52 -3.87
CA LEU A 449 20.91 -32.70 -4.74
C LEU A 449 22.32 -33.31 -4.72
N LYS A 450 23.34 -32.47 -4.85
CA LYS A 450 24.74 -32.91 -4.80
C LYS A 450 25.10 -33.55 -3.46
N ALA A 451 24.60 -33.00 -2.34
CA ALA A 451 24.84 -33.58 -1.02
C ALA A 451 24.22 -34.98 -0.88
N LEU A 452 23.08 -35.25 -1.53
CA LEU A 452 22.46 -36.57 -1.55
C LEU A 452 23.24 -37.57 -2.42
N LYS A 453 23.80 -37.13 -3.55
CA LYS A 453 24.69 -37.97 -4.39
C LYS A 453 26.04 -38.25 -3.71
N ASP A 454 26.70 -37.22 -3.19
CA ASP A 454 28.07 -37.31 -2.69
C ASP A 454 28.18 -37.99 -1.31
N LYS A 455 27.08 -38.08 -0.56
CA LYS A 455 27.07 -38.58 0.83
C LYS A 455 26.04 -39.70 1.03
N PRO A 456 26.40 -40.96 0.75
CA PRO A 456 25.50 -42.11 0.92
C PRO A 456 24.89 -42.21 2.33
N ASP A 457 25.66 -41.91 3.38
CA ASP A 457 25.17 -41.92 4.76
C ASP A 457 24.05 -40.88 5.00
N PHE A 458 24.09 -39.75 4.29
CA PHE A 458 23.06 -38.73 4.37
C PHE A 458 21.77 -39.18 3.67
N ALA A 459 21.87 -39.81 2.51
CA ALA A 459 20.71 -40.40 1.82
C ALA A 459 20.11 -41.56 2.63
N ALA A 460 20.95 -42.46 3.15
CA ALA A 460 20.54 -43.60 3.97
C ALA A 460 19.83 -43.18 5.26
N LYS A 461 20.25 -42.06 5.89
CA LYS A 461 19.57 -41.51 7.08
C LYS A 461 18.07 -41.24 6.85
N TYR A 462 17.68 -40.97 5.60
CA TYR A 462 16.31 -40.64 5.22
C TYR A 462 15.68 -41.72 4.34
N ASP A 463 16.24 -42.94 4.34
CA ASP A 463 15.79 -44.07 3.51
C ASP A 463 15.61 -43.71 2.02
N ILE A 464 16.49 -42.85 1.50
CA ILE A 464 16.54 -42.49 0.09
C ILE A 464 17.46 -43.47 -0.63
N THR A 465 16.92 -44.19 -1.61
CA THR A 465 17.68 -45.17 -2.38
C THR A 465 18.45 -44.50 -3.53
N PRO A 466 19.57 -45.10 -4.00
CA PRO A 466 20.37 -44.50 -5.06
C PRO A 466 19.60 -44.18 -6.34
N ASP A 467 18.62 -44.99 -6.73
CA ASP A 467 17.81 -44.78 -7.92
C ASP A 467 16.88 -43.55 -7.83
N MET A 468 16.61 -43.05 -6.61
CA MET A 468 15.89 -41.79 -6.40
C MET A 468 16.74 -40.54 -6.63
N VAL A 469 18.07 -40.67 -6.80
CA VAL A 469 19.00 -39.53 -6.84
C VAL A 469 20.00 -39.63 -7.99
N GLU A 470 20.68 -40.77 -8.15
CA GLU A 470 21.78 -40.96 -9.11
C GLU A 470 21.37 -40.62 -10.56
N PRO A 471 20.20 -41.07 -11.08
CA PRO A 471 19.80 -40.82 -12.47
C PRO A 471 19.47 -39.35 -12.78
N PHE A 472 19.33 -38.50 -11.75
CA PHE A 472 18.85 -37.13 -11.91
C PHE A 472 20.03 -36.17 -12.00
N ASP A 473 20.49 -35.92 -13.23
CA ASP A 473 21.50 -34.90 -13.52
C ASP A 473 20.89 -33.52 -13.70
N VAL A 474 21.73 -32.50 -13.55
CA VAL A 474 21.37 -31.10 -13.78
C VAL A 474 20.93 -30.93 -15.22
N VAL A 475 19.75 -30.35 -15.42
CA VAL A 475 19.17 -30.09 -16.75
C VAL A 475 19.34 -28.61 -17.09
N PRO A 476 20.22 -28.23 -18.03
CA PRO A 476 20.40 -26.84 -18.43
C PRO A 476 19.16 -26.31 -19.16
N ILE A 477 18.61 -25.18 -18.71
CA ILE A 477 17.36 -24.62 -19.25
C ILE A 477 17.42 -23.11 -19.54
N ILE A 478 18.37 -22.40 -18.94
CA ILE A 478 18.57 -20.96 -19.12
C ILE A 478 20.06 -20.72 -19.31
N SER A 479 20.41 -20.03 -20.39
CA SER A 479 21.77 -19.52 -20.59
C SER A 479 21.85 -18.09 -20.09
N ILE A 480 22.85 -17.81 -19.27
CA ILE A 480 23.17 -16.47 -18.80
C ILE A 480 24.57 -16.11 -19.28
N GLU A 481 24.69 -14.99 -20.00
CA GLU A 481 25.98 -14.50 -20.48
C GLU A 481 26.97 -14.33 -19.31
N GLY A 482 28.15 -14.96 -19.44
CA GLY A 482 29.20 -14.98 -18.43
C GLY A 482 29.01 -15.99 -17.28
N TYR A 483 27.90 -16.73 -17.26
CA TYR A 483 27.57 -17.75 -16.25
C TYR A 483 27.30 -19.13 -16.89
N GLY A 484 27.03 -19.19 -18.19
CA GLY A 484 26.78 -20.42 -18.95
C GLY A 484 25.33 -20.91 -18.81
N ASP A 485 25.12 -22.20 -19.11
CA ASP A 485 23.78 -22.82 -19.21
C ASP A 485 23.26 -23.43 -17.89
N ALA A 486 24.09 -23.40 -16.84
CA ALA A 486 23.77 -23.87 -15.49
C ALA A 486 24.29 -22.87 -14.45
N SER A 487 23.58 -21.74 -14.36
CA SER A 487 23.99 -20.58 -13.58
C SER A 487 24.23 -20.87 -12.09
N ALA A 488 23.45 -21.77 -11.49
CA ALA A 488 23.61 -22.18 -10.10
C ALA A 488 24.87 -23.03 -9.90
N VAL A 489 25.16 -23.94 -10.82
CA VAL A 489 26.38 -24.77 -10.79
C VAL A 489 27.60 -23.87 -10.85
N PHE A 490 27.66 -22.96 -11.83
CA PHE A 490 28.73 -21.98 -11.99
C PHE A 490 28.95 -21.14 -10.73
N MET A 491 27.88 -20.62 -10.13
CA MET A 491 28.00 -19.77 -8.95
C MET A 491 28.43 -20.55 -7.70
N CYS A 492 27.95 -21.77 -7.53
CA CYS A 492 28.37 -22.64 -6.44
C CYS A 492 29.86 -23.00 -6.55
N GLU A 493 30.37 -23.25 -7.76
CA GLU A 493 31.81 -23.50 -8.00
C GLU A 493 32.64 -22.23 -7.76
N LYS A 494 32.22 -21.10 -8.33
CA LYS A 494 32.90 -19.80 -8.20
C LYS A 494 33.02 -19.36 -6.74
N LEU A 495 31.97 -19.52 -5.94
CA LEU A 495 31.95 -19.14 -4.52
C LEU A 495 32.46 -20.26 -3.59
N LYS A 496 32.82 -21.42 -4.15
CA LYS A 496 33.26 -22.62 -3.41
C LYS A 496 32.24 -22.98 -2.33
N ILE A 497 31.00 -23.19 -2.74
CA ILE A 497 29.88 -23.62 -1.88
C ILE A 497 29.87 -25.14 -1.87
N SER A 498 29.96 -25.73 -0.69
CA SER A 498 30.01 -27.20 -0.52
C SER A 498 28.98 -27.72 0.47
N SER A 499 28.22 -26.84 1.13
CA SER A 499 27.24 -27.23 2.14
C SER A 499 26.04 -26.29 2.15
N PHE A 500 24.86 -26.83 2.44
CA PHE A 500 23.65 -26.07 2.73
C PHE A 500 23.78 -25.17 3.98
N ASN A 501 24.86 -25.33 4.77
CA ASN A 501 25.20 -24.45 5.89
C ASN A 501 25.88 -23.13 5.46
N ASP A 502 26.33 -23.00 4.21
CA ASP A 502 27.01 -21.81 3.68
C ASP A 502 26.02 -20.66 3.37
N LYS A 503 25.13 -20.33 4.32
CA LYS A 503 23.95 -19.46 4.14
C LYS A 503 24.27 -18.12 3.47
N SER A 504 25.38 -17.48 3.83
CA SER A 504 25.78 -16.19 3.26
C SER A 504 26.13 -16.31 1.77
N LYS A 505 26.91 -17.33 1.41
CA LYS A 505 27.34 -17.57 0.02
C LYS A 505 26.17 -18.04 -0.84
N LEU A 506 25.32 -18.92 -0.31
CA LEU A 506 24.10 -19.38 -0.99
C LEU A 506 23.15 -18.22 -1.28
N ALA A 507 22.96 -17.32 -0.31
CA ALA A 507 22.16 -16.13 -0.53
C ALA A 507 22.76 -15.20 -1.61
N GLN A 508 24.08 -14.99 -1.60
CA GLN A 508 24.75 -14.23 -2.66
C GLN A 508 24.56 -14.90 -4.03
N ALA A 509 24.80 -16.20 -4.12
CA ALA A 509 24.63 -16.97 -5.35
C ALA A 509 23.20 -16.82 -5.89
N LYS A 510 22.20 -16.98 -5.01
CA LYS A 510 20.78 -16.89 -5.36
C LYS A 510 20.40 -15.50 -5.86
N ASP A 511 20.81 -14.45 -5.15
CA ASP A 511 20.50 -13.07 -5.53
C ASP A 511 21.11 -12.73 -6.91
N GLU A 512 22.34 -13.18 -7.19
CA GLU A 512 22.99 -13.00 -8.49
C GLU A 512 22.34 -13.82 -9.62
N THR A 513 22.07 -15.11 -9.42
CA THR A 513 21.48 -15.96 -10.47
C THR A 513 20.05 -15.54 -10.79
N TYR A 514 19.26 -15.14 -9.79
CA TYR A 514 17.88 -14.67 -10.01
C TYR A 514 17.85 -13.34 -10.78
N LEU A 515 18.62 -12.35 -10.35
CA LEU A 515 18.60 -11.01 -10.97
C LEU A 515 19.13 -11.05 -12.41
N LYS A 516 20.25 -11.75 -12.65
CA LYS A 516 20.81 -11.88 -14.00
C LYS A 516 19.98 -12.80 -14.88
N GLY A 517 19.46 -13.89 -14.31
CA GLY A 517 18.55 -14.80 -15.01
C GLY A 517 17.33 -14.07 -15.55
N PHE A 518 16.74 -13.19 -14.75
CA PHE A 518 15.58 -12.40 -15.20
C PHE A 518 15.93 -11.34 -16.25
N THR A 519 17.04 -10.62 -16.10
CA THR A 519 17.37 -9.45 -16.93
C THR A 519 18.03 -9.79 -18.26
N ILE A 520 18.95 -10.77 -18.27
CA ILE A 520 19.76 -11.14 -19.44
C ILE A 520 19.69 -12.63 -19.78
N GLY A 521 19.05 -13.45 -18.96
CA GLY A 521 18.91 -14.88 -19.21
C GLY A 521 18.04 -15.16 -20.44
N VAL A 522 18.44 -16.16 -21.21
CA VAL A 522 17.75 -16.64 -22.41
C VAL A 522 17.38 -18.11 -22.21
N MET A 523 16.12 -18.45 -22.47
CA MET A 523 15.65 -19.83 -22.43
C MET A 523 16.40 -20.67 -23.46
N THR A 524 16.93 -21.82 -23.08
CA THR A 524 17.59 -22.78 -24.00
C THR A 524 16.75 -24.03 -24.23
N TYR A 525 15.70 -24.23 -23.43
CA TYR A 525 14.85 -25.41 -23.47
C TYR A 525 13.36 -25.04 -23.57
N GLY A 526 12.57 -25.99 -24.09
CA GLY A 526 11.12 -25.86 -24.22
C GLY A 526 10.67 -25.03 -25.43
N PRO A 527 9.35 -24.83 -25.61
CA PRO A 527 8.77 -24.12 -26.74
C PRO A 527 9.23 -22.66 -26.90
N HIS A 528 9.70 -22.06 -25.81
CA HIS A 528 10.14 -20.66 -25.76
C HIS A 528 11.66 -20.48 -25.82
N ALA A 529 12.39 -21.52 -26.25
CA ALA A 529 13.84 -21.43 -26.45
C ALA A 529 14.20 -20.26 -27.38
N GLY A 530 15.25 -19.51 -27.02
CA GLY A 530 15.69 -18.29 -27.70
C GLY A 530 15.05 -16.99 -27.19
N LYS A 531 13.98 -17.06 -26.38
CA LYS A 531 13.38 -15.88 -25.76
C LYS A 531 14.08 -15.48 -24.47
N LYS A 532 14.02 -14.19 -24.13
CA LYS A 532 14.46 -13.70 -22.81
C LYS A 532 13.53 -14.21 -21.72
N VAL A 533 14.10 -14.52 -20.55
CA VAL A 533 13.34 -14.99 -19.38
C VAL A 533 12.25 -14.01 -18.95
N SER A 534 12.50 -12.70 -19.02
CA SER A 534 11.52 -11.66 -18.69
C SER A 534 10.25 -11.71 -19.56
N GLU A 535 10.35 -12.23 -20.78
CA GLU A 535 9.21 -12.47 -21.69
C GLU A 535 8.62 -13.87 -21.47
N ALA A 536 9.47 -14.90 -21.46
CA ALA A 536 9.05 -16.30 -21.41
C ALA A 536 8.34 -16.66 -20.09
N LYS A 537 8.74 -16.05 -18.97
CA LYS A 537 8.14 -16.31 -17.65
C LYS A 537 6.63 -16.20 -17.65
N GLN A 538 6.12 -15.13 -18.26
CA GLN A 538 4.70 -14.83 -18.29
C GLN A 538 3.94 -15.83 -19.19
N LEU A 539 4.49 -16.13 -20.37
CA LEU A 539 3.91 -17.09 -21.32
C LEU A 539 3.82 -18.51 -20.73
N ILE A 540 4.93 -19.00 -20.16
CA ILE A 540 5.00 -20.35 -19.58
C ILE A 540 4.03 -20.48 -18.40
N ARG A 541 3.93 -19.44 -17.55
CA ARG A 541 2.96 -19.41 -16.46
C ARG A 541 1.53 -19.61 -16.97
N ASP A 542 1.15 -18.81 -17.96
CA ASP A 542 -0.22 -18.81 -18.48
C ASP A 542 -0.53 -20.13 -19.23
N GLU A 543 0.44 -20.71 -19.95
CA GLU A 543 0.33 -22.03 -20.59
C GLU A 543 0.15 -23.17 -19.57
N MET A 544 0.92 -23.17 -18.48
CA MET A 544 0.79 -24.18 -17.42
C MET A 544 -0.57 -24.10 -16.71
N ILE A 545 -1.08 -22.88 -16.49
CA ILE A 545 -2.41 -22.66 -15.93
C ILE A 545 -3.49 -23.16 -16.90
N ALA A 546 -3.40 -22.81 -18.18
CA ALA A 546 -4.35 -23.25 -19.21
C ALA A 546 -4.37 -24.78 -19.37
N ALA A 547 -3.23 -25.44 -19.18
CA ALA A 547 -3.11 -26.90 -19.19
C ALA A 547 -3.59 -27.59 -17.89
N GLY A 548 -4.04 -26.83 -16.89
CA GLY A 548 -4.45 -27.36 -15.57
C GLY A 548 -3.30 -27.93 -14.75
N GLN A 549 -2.06 -27.58 -15.08
CA GLN A 549 -0.82 -28.05 -14.43
C GLN A 549 -0.36 -27.13 -13.31
N ALA A 550 -0.90 -25.90 -13.25
CA ALA A 550 -0.57 -24.93 -12.23
C ALA A 550 -1.76 -24.02 -11.90
N HIS A 551 -1.72 -23.37 -10.75
CA HIS A 551 -2.66 -22.33 -10.34
C HIS A 551 -1.95 -21.14 -9.70
N LEU A 552 -2.57 -19.96 -9.72
CA LEU A 552 -2.08 -18.83 -8.93
C LEU A 552 -2.43 -19.04 -7.46
N TYR A 553 -1.52 -18.60 -6.60
CA TYR A 553 -1.68 -18.60 -5.15
C TYR A 553 -1.05 -17.34 -4.58
N PHE A 554 -1.71 -16.75 -3.60
CA PHE A 554 -1.24 -15.53 -2.98
C PHE A 554 -0.98 -15.76 -1.50
N GLU A 555 0.09 -15.18 -0.98
CA GLU A 555 0.34 -15.12 0.47
C GLU A 555 0.91 -13.76 0.86
N PRO A 556 0.85 -13.35 2.13
CA PRO A 556 1.54 -12.14 2.56
C PRO A 556 3.06 -12.28 2.35
N GLU A 557 3.74 -11.27 1.79
CA GLU A 557 5.20 -11.31 1.48
C GLU A 557 6.06 -11.65 2.73
N SER A 558 5.54 -11.31 3.90
CA SER A 558 6.05 -11.73 5.20
C SER A 558 4.92 -11.90 6.19
N LYS A 559 5.20 -12.47 7.36
CA LYS A 559 4.20 -12.65 8.41
C LYS A 559 3.46 -11.34 8.71
N VAL A 560 2.13 -11.41 8.72
CA VAL A 560 1.25 -10.33 9.14
C VAL A 560 0.37 -10.86 10.26
N VAL A 561 0.26 -10.11 11.35
CA VAL A 561 -0.58 -10.47 12.50
C VAL A 561 -1.55 -9.33 12.74
N SER A 562 -2.84 -9.63 12.89
CA SER A 562 -3.87 -8.65 13.24
C SER A 562 -3.71 -8.19 14.70
N ARG A 563 -4.44 -7.15 15.11
CA ARG A 563 -4.51 -6.76 16.52
C ARG A 563 -5.24 -7.76 17.42
N THR A 564 -6.10 -8.59 16.86
CA THR A 564 -6.77 -9.71 17.55
C THR A 564 -5.90 -10.97 17.62
N ASN A 565 -4.61 -10.85 17.24
CA ASN A 565 -3.61 -11.91 17.26
C ASN A 565 -3.89 -13.06 16.26
N ASP A 566 -4.62 -12.76 15.17
CA ASP A 566 -4.79 -13.67 14.04
C ASP A 566 -3.60 -13.55 13.07
N GLU A 567 -3.03 -14.67 12.64
CA GLU A 567 -2.06 -14.67 11.55
C GLU A 567 -2.80 -14.47 10.24
N CYS A 568 -2.65 -13.31 9.60
CA CYS A 568 -3.42 -12.95 8.42
C CYS A 568 -3.02 -13.80 7.20
N VAL A 569 -3.99 -14.03 6.32
CA VAL A 569 -3.81 -14.69 5.02
C VAL A 569 -4.02 -13.67 3.89
N VAL A 570 -3.91 -14.11 2.63
CA VAL A 570 -4.46 -13.36 1.51
C VAL A 570 -5.78 -13.98 1.11
N ALA A 571 -6.82 -13.15 1.00
CA ALA A 571 -8.15 -13.54 0.56
C ALA A 571 -8.54 -12.78 -0.71
N SER A 572 -9.24 -13.46 -1.61
CA SER A 572 -9.93 -12.81 -2.72
C SER A 572 -11.24 -12.21 -2.19
N THR A 573 -11.30 -10.89 -2.15
CA THR A 573 -12.41 -10.11 -1.60
C THR A 573 -12.93 -9.15 -2.67
N ASP A 574 -14.23 -8.93 -2.66
CA ASP A 574 -14.85 -7.98 -3.56
C ASP A 574 -14.38 -6.56 -3.21
N GLN A 575 -14.05 -5.76 -4.22
CA GLN A 575 -13.44 -4.46 -4.00
C GLN A 575 -13.72 -3.55 -5.20
N TRP A 576 -14.16 -2.32 -4.94
CA TRP A 576 -14.18 -1.26 -5.95
C TRP A 576 -12.75 -0.75 -6.18
N TYR A 577 -12.36 -0.58 -7.44
CA TYR A 577 -11.02 -0.14 -7.81
C TYR A 577 -11.04 0.83 -9.01
N LEU A 578 -10.00 1.66 -9.08
CA LEU A 578 -9.71 2.51 -10.23
C LEU A 578 -8.79 1.77 -11.20
N ALA A 579 -9.18 1.72 -12.47
CA ALA A 579 -8.49 0.97 -13.53
C ALA A 579 -7.42 1.82 -14.24
N TYR A 580 -6.43 2.33 -13.50
CA TYR A 580 -5.35 3.17 -14.08
C TYR A 580 -4.51 2.47 -15.17
N GLY A 581 -4.51 1.14 -15.18
CA GLY A 581 -3.82 0.31 -16.18
C GLY A 581 -4.55 0.20 -17.51
N GLU A 582 -5.71 0.85 -17.68
CA GLU A 582 -6.38 0.94 -18.97
C GLU A 582 -5.49 1.67 -19.99
N ASP A 583 -5.23 1.03 -21.13
CA ASP A 583 -4.26 1.49 -22.13
C ASP A 583 -4.51 2.93 -22.59
N SER A 584 -5.77 3.30 -22.84
CA SER A 584 -6.12 4.65 -23.32
C SER A 584 -5.77 5.73 -22.29
N TRP A 585 -6.07 5.45 -21.02
CA TRP A 585 -5.90 6.36 -19.91
C TRP A 585 -4.41 6.49 -19.54
N CYS A 586 -3.72 5.35 -19.43
CA CYS A 586 -2.28 5.29 -19.19
C CYS A 586 -1.49 6.01 -20.29
N SER A 587 -1.84 5.79 -21.56
CA SER A 587 -1.16 6.42 -22.70
C SER A 587 -1.35 7.93 -22.72
N ALA A 588 -2.57 8.42 -22.42
CA ALA A 588 -2.86 9.85 -22.37
C ALA A 588 -2.02 10.55 -21.29
N VAL A 589 -1.97 9.98 -20.07
CA VAL A 589 -1.18 10.54 -18.97
C VAL A 589 0.32 10.46 -19.24
N LYS A 590 0.81 9.32 -19.76
CA LYS A 590 2.22 9.18 -20.15
C LYS A 590 2.64 10.23 -21.18
N LYS A 591 1.81 10.45 -22.20
CA LYS A 591 2.07 11.48 -23.21
C LYS A 591 2.20 12.86 -22.57
N HIS A 592 1.29 13.22 -21.67
CA HIS A 592 1.33 14.51 -20.96
C HIS A 592 2.56 14.68 -20.07
N VAL A 593 2.93 13.63 -19.33
CA VAL A 593 4.03 13.71 -18.33
C VAL A 593 5.41 13.67 -18.98
N LEU A 594 5.58 12.89 -20.06
CA LEU A 594 6.86 12.71 -20.74
C LEU A 594 7.13 13.79 -21.80
N ASP A 595 6.18 14.68 -22.05
CA ASP A 595 6.34 15.84 -22.92
C ASP A 595 6.71 17.08 -22.08
N GLY A 596 7.92 17.59 -22.33
CA GLY A 596 8.48 18.75 -21.62
C GLY A 596 7.80 20.08 -21.93
N GLU A 597 6.92 20.13 -22.94
CA GLU A 597 6.07 21.31 -23.20
C GLU A 597 4.81 21.33 -22.33
N THR A 598 4.32 20.16 -21.90
CA THR A 598 3.07 20.02 -21.16
C THR A 598 3.27 19.73 -19.67
N PHE A 599 4.44 19.24 -19.27
CA PHE A 599 4.72 18.90 -17.87
C PHE A 599 6.16 19.22 -17.45
N ASP A 600 6.29 19.95 -16.34
CA ASP A 600 7.57 20.24 -15.70
C ASP A 600 7.73 19.48 -14.37
N ALA A 601 8.66 18.52 -14.36
CA ALA A 601 9.07 17.74 -13.18
C ALA A 601 10.20 18.41 -12.36
N PHE A 602 10.70 19.56 -12.82
CA PHE A 602 11.85 20.34 -12.33
C PHE A 602 13.21 19.64 -12.34
N HIS A 603 13.24 18.30 -12.40
CA HIS A 603 14.46 17.51 -12.41
C HIS A 603 14.25 16.15 -13.11
N GLU A 604 15.27 15.66 -13.79
CA GLU A 604 15.22 14.40 -14.57
C GLU A 604 14.96 13.18 -13.66
N SER A 605 15.62 13.10 -12.50
CA SER A 605 15.40 12.03 -11.51
C SER A 605 13.97 11.97 -10.94
N THR A 606 13.22 13.07 -11.05
CA THR A 606 11.79 13.08 -10.72
C THR A 606 10.98 12.49 -11.86
N LEU A 607 11.27 12.89 -13.09
CA LEU A 607 10.58 12.40 -14.29
C LEU A 607 10.71 10.88 -14.42
N GLU A 608 11.91 10.34 -14.18
CA GLU A 608 12.16 8.89 -14.15
C GLU A 608 11.25 8.16 -13.14
N LYS A 609 10.99 8.75 -11.96
CA LYS A 609 10.10 8.15 -10.96
C LYS A 609 8.65 8.19 -11.41
N TYR A 610 8.22 9.27 -12.08
CA TYR A 610 6.90 9.29 -12.70
C TYR A 610 6.77 8.21 -13.76
N GLU A 611 7.77 8.07 -14.65
CA GLU A 611 7.77 7.03 -15.68
C GLU A 611 7.69 5.62 -15.09
N GLN A 612 8.50 5.33 -14.06
CA GLN A 612 8.43 4.06 -13.32
C GLN A 612 7.04 3.83 -12.72
N SER A 613 6.45 4.86 -12.12
CA SER A 613 5.13 4.79 -11.49
C SER A 613 4.02 4.56 -12.52
N LEU A 614 4.08 5.23 -13.67
CA LEU A 614 3.14 5.09 -14.78
C LEU A 614 3.22 3.71 -15.45
N ASN A 615 4.38 3.06 -15.42
CA ASN A 615 4.55 1.69 -15.92
C ASN A 615 4.10 0.61 -14.92
N TRP A 616 4.12 0.93 -13.62
CA TRP A 616 3.75 0.00 -12.55
C TRP A 616 2.27 0.09 -12.15
N LEU A 617 1.70 1.30 -12.13
CA LEU A 617 0.36 1.55 -11.63
C LEU A 617 -0.68 0.95 -12.58
N LYS A 618 -1.30 -0.15 -12.15
CA LYS A 618 -2.39 -0.81 -12.87
C LYS A 618 -3.72 -0.50 -12.20
N GLU A 619 -4.09 -1.29 -11.21
CA GLU A 619 -5.39 -1.13 -10.56
C GLU A 619 -5.18 -0.69 -9.12
N TRP A 620 -6.06 0.18 -8.64
CA TRP A 620 -5.96 0.71 -7.28
C TRP A 620 -7.27 0.53 -6.52
N ALA A 621 -7.25 -0.23 -5.43
CA ALA A 621 -8.42 -0.41 -4.56
C ALA A 621 -8.81 0.92 -3.91
N CYS A 622 -9.86 1.56 -4.43
CA CYS A 622 -10.24 2.94 -4.12
C CYS A 622 -11.27 3.06 -2.99
N THR A 623 -11.67 1.95 -2.37
CA THR A 623 -12.62 1.95 -1.24
C THR A 623 -12.19 1.03 -0.10
N ARG A 624 -12.81 1.21 1.07
CA ARG A 624 -12.68 0.38 2.28
C ARG A 624 -14.06 0.20 2.91
N GLN A 625 -14.25 -0.82 3.74
CA GLN A 625 -15.49 -1.03 4.50
C GLN A 625 -15.52 -0.29 5.85
N PHE A 626 -14.38 0.26 6.27
CA PHE A 626 -14.22 0.91 7.56
C PHE A 626 -13.28 2.13 7.44
N GLY A 627 -13.46 3.11 8.34
CA GLY A 627 -12.71 4.36 8.37
C GLY A 627 -13.57 5.61 8.13
N LEU A 628 -12.95 6.79 8.21
CA LEU A 628 -13.61 8.05 7.92
C LEU A 628 -13.52 8.37 6.42
N GLY A 629 -14.54 9.02 5.86
CA GLY A 629 -14.52 9.43 4.46
C GLY A 629 -15.89 9.76 3.89
N THR A 630 -15.94 9.81 2.57
CA THR A 630 -17.17 9.90 1.77
C THR A 630 -17.58 8.49 1.35
N ASN A 631 -18.85 8.13 1.55
CA ASN A 631 -19.38 6.86 1.08
C ASN A 631 -19.54 6.86 -0.45
N LEU A 632 -19.33 5.72 -1.10
CA LEU A 632 -19.65 5.57 -2.51
C LEU A 632 -21.14 5.87 -2.76
N PRO A 633 -21.49 6.66 -3.79
CA PRO A 633 -22.88 7.06 -4.04
C PRO A 633 -23.83 5.89 -4.32
N TRP A 634 -23.35 4.89 -5.05
CA TRP A 634 -24.13 3.73 -5.51
C TRP A 634 -23.97 2.49 -4.64
N ASP A 635 -23.05 2.50 -3.68
CA ASP A 635 -22.76 1.35 -2.82
C ASP A 635 -22.24 1.82 -1.45
N LYS A 636 -23.17 2.17 -0.57
CA LYS A 636 -22.89 2.88 0.69
C LYS A 636 -22.21 2.03 1.77
N GLU A 637 -22.00 0.74 1.52
CA GLU A 637 -21.17 -0.12 2.38
C GLU A 637 -19.69 0.23 2.28
N TRP A 638 -19.30 0.94 1.20
CA TRP A 638 -17.93 1.29 0.90
C TRP A 638 -17.66 2.78 1.12
N VAL A 639 -16.62 3.08 1.88
CA VAL A 639 -16.04 4.40 2.06
C VAL A 639 -14.89 4.58 1.07
N ILE A 640 -14.83 5.71 0.37
CA ILE A 640 -13.73 6.05 -0.52
C ILE A 640 -12.45 6.28 0.30
N GLU A 641 -11.34 5.66 -0.12
CA GLU A 641 -10.07 5.79 0.59
C GLU A 641 -9.34 7.09 0.26
N SER A 642 -8.41 7.46 1.14
CA SER A 642 -7.81 8.79 1.17
C SER A 642 -6.95 9.13 -0.03
N LEU A 643 -6.30 8.17 -0.71
CA LEU A 643 -5.54 8.44 -1.94
C LEU A 643 -6.44 8.61 -3.17
N SER A 644 -7.72 8.25 -3.09
CA SER A 644 -8.66 8.33 -4.20
C SER A 644 -9.59 9.55 -4.10
N ASP A 645 -9.96 9.98 -2.89
CA ASP A 645 -10.71 11.22 -2.66
C ASP A 645 -9.85 12.50 -2.71
N SER A 646 -8.54 12.35 -2.93
CA SER A 646 -7.56 13.44 -2.87
C SER A 646 -6.97 13.85 -4.22
N THR A 647 -7.61 13.49 -5.33
CA THR A 647 -6.97 13.55 -6.65
C THR A 647 -7.29 14.80 -7.47
N ILE A 648 -8.48 15.42 -7.29
CA ILE A 648 -8.90 16.63 -8.03
C ILE A 648 -9.40 17.78 -7.14
N TYR A 649 -9.25 17.66 -5.81
CA TYR A 649 -9.79 18.63 -4.85
C TYR A 649 -9.22 20.05 -5.01
N MET A 650 -8.16 20.23 -5.79
CA MET A 650 -7.61 21.54 -6.12
C MET A 650 -8.61 22.37 -6.92
N SER A 651 -9.48 21.73 -7.71
CA SER A 651 -10.61 22.39 -8.35
C SER A 651 -11.64 22.87 -7.32
N TYR A 652 -11.91 22.09 -6.27
CA TYR A 652 -12.81 22.47 -5.18
C TYR A 652 -12.36 23.74 -4.43
N TYR A 653 -11.05 23.94 -4.26
CA TYR A 653 -10.52 25.20 -3.68
C TYR A 653 -11.02 26.45 -4.41
N THR A 654 -11.29 26.36 -5.72
CA THR A 654 -11.71 27.52 -6.53
C THR A 654 -13.10 28.03 -6.15
N ILE A 655 -13.97 27.16 -5.60
CA ILE A 655 -15.35 27.51 -5.25
C ILE A 655 -15.66 27.44 -3.74
N ALA A 656 -14.77 26.84 -2.94
CA ALA A 656 -14.97 26.59 -1.51
C ALA A 656 -15.44 27.82 -0.71
N HIS A 657 -14.98 29.02 -1.07
CA HIS A 657 -15.36 30.28 -0.42
C HIS A 657 -16.80 30.76 -0.71
N TYR A 658 -17.46 30.29 -1.76
CA TYR A 658 -18.91 30.48 -1.96
C TYR A 658 -19.73 29.47 -1.16
N LEU A 659 -19.15 28.30 -0.86
CA LEU A 659 -19.84 27.19 -0.20
C LEU A 659 -19.77 27.29 1.31
N GLN A 660 -18.58 27.07 1.88
CA GLN A 660 -18.38 27.03 3.33
C GLN A 660 -17.88 28.35 3.90
N GLY A 661 -17.09 29.12 3.13
CA GLY A 661 -16.52 30.39 3.59
C GLY A 661 -15.43 30.26 4.66
N GLU A 662 -15.19 31.35 5.41
CA GLU A 662 -14.18 31.41 6.47
C GLU A 662 -14.70 30.83 7.80
N ASN A 663 -13.81 30.24 8.61
CA ASN A 663 -14.11 29.69 9.94
C ASN A 663 -15.19 28.60 9.97
N ASN A 664 -15.44 27.95 8.83
CA ASN A 664 -16.44 26.88 8.68
C ASN A 664 -15.80 25.63 8.06
N LEU A 665 -14.76 25.10 8.71
CA LEU A 665 -13.97 24.01 8.15
C LEU A 665 -14.82 22.76 7.90
N ASN A 666 -15.80 22.49 8.77
CA ASN A 666 -16.74 21.38 8.69
C ASN A 666 -17.88 21.58 7.69
N GLY A 667 -17.97 22.73 7.01
CA GLY A 667 -18.98 22.94 5.98
C GLY A 667 -20.42 22.92 6.51
N ASP A 668 -20.67 23.50 7.69
CA ASP A 668 -22.02 23.73 8.19
C ASP A 668 -22.77 24.65 7.21
N GLU A 669 -23.84 24.13 6.62
CA GLU A 669 -24.61 24.85 5.60
C GLU A 669 -25.35 26.08 6.14
N SER A 670 -25.55 26.18 7.47
CA SER A 670 -26.11 27.38 8.11
C SER A 670 -25.14 28.56 8.09
N LEU A 671 -23.85 28.30 7.89
CA LEU A 671 -22.78 29.30 7.82
C LEU A 671 -22.34 29.60 6.38
N SER A 672 -23.05 29.07 5.38
CA SER A 672 -22.74 29.32 3.97
C SER A 672 -22.85 30.82 3.62
N PRO A 673 -21.82 31.43 3.01
CA PRO A 673 -21.89 32.83 2.59
C PRO A 673 -23.04 33.11 1.60
N GLU A 674 -23.33 32.14 0.74
CA GLU A 674 -24.36 32.22 -0.30
C GLU A 674 -25.65 31.47 0.07
N ASN A 675 -25.78 31.00 1.33
CA ASN A 675 -26.91 30.20 1.81
C ASN A 675 -27.19 28.93 0.98
N ILE A 676 -26.14 28.34 0.39
CA ILE A 676 -26.25 27.14 -0.46
C ILE A 676 -26.53 25.92 0.42
N LYS A 677 -27.50 25.08 0.04
CA LYS A 677 -27.73 23.80 0.72
C LYS A 677 -26.93 22.70 0.08
N VAL A 678 -26.45 21.75 0.90
CA VAL A 678 -25.66 20.61 0.39
C VAL A 678 -26.44 19.81 -0.66
N ASN A 679 -27.74 19.65 -0.47
CA ASN A 679 -28.60 18.92 -1.39
C ASN A 679 -28.80 19.61 -2.76
N ASP A 680 -28.53 20.92 -2.85
CA ASP A 680 -28.63 21.67 -4.11
C ASP A 680 -27.39 21.50 -4.99
N LEU A 681 -26.29 20.95 -4.45
CA LEU A 681 -25.07 20.62 -5.19
C LEU A 681 -25.18 19.25 -5.86
N THR A 682 -25.95 19.22 -6.95
CA THR A 682 -26.15 18.02 -7.77
C THR A 682 -24.97 17.77 -8.73
N ASP A 683 -24.94 16.59 -9.35
CA ASP A 683 -23.96 16.30 -10.40
C ASP A 683 -24.05 17.30 -11.57
N ASP A 684 -25.25 17.78 -11.91
CA ASP A 684 -25.47 18.77 -12.96
C ASP A 684 -24.85 20.13 -12.61
N VAL A 685 -24.92 20.54 -11.34
CA VAL A 685 -24.27 21.76 -10.83
C VAL A 685 -22.76 21.67 -10.99
N PHE A 686 -22.15 20.57 -10.54
CA PHE A 686 -20.70 20.40 -10.67
C PHE A 686 -20.27 20.21 -12.12
N ASN A 687 -21.05 19.50 -12.94
CA ASN A 687 -20.79 19.39 -14.38
C ASN A 687 -20.81 20.77 -15.05
N PHE A 688 -21.79 21.64 -14.72
CA PHE A 688 -21.86 22.99 -15.26
C PHE A 688 -20.65 23.87 -14.89
N ILE A 689 -20.19 23.77 -13.64
CA ILE A 689 -19.04 24.53 -13.12
C ILE A 689 -17.74 24.03 -13.77
N TYR A 690 -17.50 22.71 -13.73
CA TYR A 690 -16.18 22.14 -14.01
C TYR A 690 -15.99 21.61 -15.42
N ARG A 691 -17.05 21.19 -16.12
CA ARG A 691 -16.93 20.48 -17.41
C ARG A 691 -17.51 21.31 -18.55
N LYS A 692 -16.83 21.28 -19.70
CA LYS A 692 -17.26 21.98 -20.91
C LYS A 692 -18.52 21.36 -21.51
N GLY A 693 -19.37 22.21 -22.08
CA GLY A 693 -20.55 21.77 -22.83
C GLY A 693 -21.79 21.46 -21.98
N PHE A 694 -21.73 21.57 -20.65
CA PHE A 694 -22.89 21.36 -19.78
C PHE A 694 -23.71 22.66 -19.63
N PRO A 695 -25.05 22.59 -19.77
CA PRO A 695 -25.94 23.75 -19.64
C PRO A 695 -26.13 24.15 -18.18
N LEU A 696 -26.67 25.34 -17.95
CA LEU A 696 -27.09 25.79 -16.63
C LEU A 696 -28.14 24.80 -16.06
N PRO A 697 -27.94 24.26 -14.84
CA PRO A 697 -28.84 23.26 -14.26
C PRO A 697 -30.22 23.87 -13.92
N SER A 698 -31.29 23.15 -14.23
CA SER A 698 -32.68 23.55 -13.93
C SER A 698 -33.21 22.98 -12.61
N ASN A 699 -32.46 22.09 -11.97
CA ASN A 699 -32.84 21.27 -10.81
C ASN A 699 -32.08 21.68 -9.53
N THR A 700 -31.81 22.97 -9.34
CA THR A 700 -31.10 23.48 -8.16
C THR A 700 -31.74 24.79 -7.68
N ALA A 701 -31.73 25.01 -6.36
CA ALA A 701 -32.16 26.28 -5.78
C ALA A 701 -31.04 27.34 -5.79
N ILE A 702 -29.82 26.99 -6.21
CA ILE A 702 -28.69 27.93 -6.27
C ILE A 702 -28.96 28.97 -7.37
N PRO A 703 -28.86 30.28 -7.07
CA PRO A 703 -29.04 31.32 -8.08
C PRO A 703 -28.09 31.16 -9.26
N SER A 704 -28.60 31.37 -10.47
CA SER A 704 -27.81 31.26 -11.72
C SER A 704 -26.59 32.17 -11.71
N GLU A 705 -26.70 33.37 -11.13
CA GLU A 705 -25.58 34.30 -10.97
C GLU A 705 -24.45 33.72 -10.12
N THR A 706 -24.79 33.04 -9.01
CA THR A 706 -23.81 32.38 -8.13
C THR A 706 -23.14 31.21 -8.85
N LEU A 707 -23.89 30.42 -9.61
CA LEU A 707 -23.33 29.33 -10.43
C LEU A 707 -22.35 29.84 -11.49
N GLU A 708 -22.68 30.93 -12.17
CA GLU A 708 -21.80 31.57 -13.16
C GLU A 708 -20.53 32.13 -12.50
N LYS A 709 -20.64 32.72 -11.31
CA LYS A 709 -19.47 33.16 -10.51
C LYS A 709 -18.55 31.98 -10.15
N MET A 710 -19.12 30.88 -9.64
CA MET A 710 -18.34 29.68 -9.29
C MET A 710 -17.65 29.07 -10.52
N LYS A 711 -18.33 29.03 -11.67
CA LYS A 711 -17.73 28.63 -12.95
C LYS A 711 -16.61 29.57 -13.38
N ALA A 712 -16.82 30.88 -13.29
CA ALA A 712 -15.82 31.89 -13.65
C ALA A 712 -14.57 31.81 -12.76
N GLU A 713 -14.71 31.54 -11.46
CA GLU A 713 -13.59 31.29 -10.54
C GLU A 713 -12.75 30.10 -10.99
N PHE A 714 -13.39 28.95 -11.23
CA PHE A 714 -12.69 27.76 -11.70
C PHE A 714 -11.95 28.06 -13.01
N ARG A 715 -12.63 28.68 -13.99
CA ARG A 715 -12.06 29.02 -15.30
C ARG A 715 -11.04 30.16 -15.28
N TYR A 716 -10.91 30.87 -14.17
CA TYR A 716 -9.84 31.85 -13.97
C TYR A 716 -8.62 31.18 -13.35
N TRP A 717 -8.81 30.39 -12.29
CA TRP A 717 -7.70 29.83 -11.52
C TRP A 717 -7.08 28.57 -12.11
N TYR A 718 -7.86 27.74 -12.82
CA TYR A 718 -7.39 26.47 -13.37
C TYR A 718 -6.81 26.60 -14.79
N PRO A 719 -5.80 25.80 -15.21
CA PRO A 719 -5.17 24.66 -14.52
C PRO A 719 -4.40 25.04 -13.26
N MET A 720 -4.02 24.08 -12.43
CA MET A 720 -3.10 24.35 -11.33
C MET A 720 -1.67 24.62 -11.84
N ASP A 721 -1.07 25.76 -11.48
CA ASP A 721 0.27 26.14 -11.98
C ASP A 721 1.40 25.39 -11.27
N LEU A 722 1.24 25.10 -9.97
CA LEU A 722 2.28 24.43 -9.22
C LEU A 722 1.71 23.54 -8.10
N ARG A 723 2.16 22.29 -8.06
CA ARG A 723 1.96 21.36 -6.93
C ARG A 723 3.28 21.08 -6.24
N VAL A 724 3.37 21.41 -4.96
CA VAL A 724 4.56 21.18 -4.13
C VAL A 724 4.34 19.99 -3.21
N SER A 725 5.25 19.01 -3.20
CA SER A 725 5.07 17.79 -2.41
C SER A 725 6.38 17.12 -1.99
N GLY A 726 6.29 16.18 -1.04
CA GLY A 726 7.34 15.20 -0.79
C GLY A 726 7.45 14.17 -1.94
N LYS A 727 8.66 13.63 -2.14
CA LYS A 727 8.95 12.63 -3.19
C LYS A 727 8.25 11.29 -3.00
N ASP A 728 7.82 11.01 -1.77
CA ASP A 728 7.05 9.84 -1.36
C ASP A 728 5.63 9.80 -1.98
N LEU A 729 5.12 10.95 -2.43
CA LEU A 729 3.80 11.04 -3.07
C LEU A 729 3.83 10.87 -4.60
N ILE A 730 5.01 10.80 -5.23
CA ILE A 730 5.15 10.55 -6.68
C ILE A 730 4.47 9.23 -7.09
N PRO A 731 4.80 8.07 -6.49
CA PRO A 731 4.29 6.78 -6.96
C PRO A 731 2.81 6.52 -6.65
N ASN A 732 2.12 7.46 -6.00
CA ASN A 732 0.72 7.34 -5.60
C ASN A 732 -0.04 8.64 -5.92
N HIS A 733 -0.33 9.47 -4.91
CA HIS A 733 -1.17 10.66 -4.97
C HIS A 733 -0.89 11.58 -6.16
N LEU A 734 0.37 11.93 -6.46
CA LEU A 734 0.68 12.84 -7.57
C LEU A 734 0.38 12.21 -8.93
N THR A 735 0.75 10.94 -9.11
CA THR A 735 0.45 10.19 -10.33
C THR A 735 -1.07 9.98 -10.47
N MET A 736 -1.76 9.61 -9.39
CA MET A 736 -3.22 9.43 -9.37
C MET A 736 -3.97 10.73 -9.65
N ALA A 737 -3.47 11.87 -9.17
CA ALA A 737 -4.03 13.17 -9.49
C ALA A 737 -3.98 13.41 -11.01
N LEU A 738 -2.87 13.12 -11.68
CA LEU A 738 -2.75 13.26 -13.14
C LEU A 738 -3.76 12.38 -13.88
N TYR A 739 -3.90 11.10 -13.48
CA TYR A 739 -4.93 10.21 -14.03
C TYR A 739 -6.33 10.79 -13.87
N ASN A 740 -6.72 11.19 -12.66
CA ASN A 740 -8.08 11.69 -12.43
C ASN A 740 -8.33 13.02 -13.15
N HIS A 741 -7.34 13.91 -13.28
CA HIS A 741 -7.47 15.11 -14.12
C HIS A 741 -7.73 14.74 -15.58
N ALA A 742 -6.95 13.80 -16.13
CA ALA A 742 -7.12 13.31 -17.50
C ALA A 742 -8.50 12.65 -17.73
N ALA A 743 -9.03 11.95 -16.73
CA ALA A 743 -10.35 11.34 -16.84
C ALA A 743 -11.50 12.37 -16.74
N ILE A 744 -11.41 13.35 -15.85
CA ILE A 744 -12.48 14.34 -15.64
C ILE A 744 -12.52 15.36 -16.78
N TRP A 745 -11.35 15.86 -17.20
CA TRP A 745 -11.18 16.90 -18.23
C TRP A 745 -10.50 16.36 -19.49
N GLU A 746 -10.97 15.20 -19.95
CA GLU A 746 -10.46 14.54 -21.16
C GLU A 746 -10.53 15.43 -22.41
N ASP A 747 -11.59 16.24 -22.52
CA ASP A 747 -11.83 17.16 -23.63
C ASP A 747 -11.15 18.53 -23.47
N GLU A 748 -10.44 18.75 -22.36
CA GLU A 748 -9.75 20.00 -22.01
C GLU A 748 -8.35 19.71 -21.41
N PRO A 749 -7.39 19.16 -22.17
CA PRO A 749 -6.04 18.85 -21.69
C PRO A 749 -5.28 20.04 -21.10
N GLU A 750 -5.64 21.27 -21.49
CA GLU A 750 -5.11 22.50 -20.91
C GLU A 750 -5.45 22.69 -19.42
N LEU A 751 -6.41 21.93 -18.89
CA LEU A 751 -6.75 21.92 -17.46
C LEU A 751 -5.91 20.91 -16.65
N TRP A 752 -5.09 20.09 -17.31
CA TRP A 752 -4.26 19.09 -16.64
C TRP A 752 -3.10 19.75 -15.91
N PRO A 753 -2.61 19.19 -14.79
CA PRO A 753 -1.51 19.78 -14.03
C PRO A 753 -0.23 19.87 -14.89
N GLY A 754 0.28 21.08 -15.08
CA GLY A 754 1.45 21.35 -15.94
C GLY A 754 2.80 21.37 -15.22
N ALA A 755 2.84 21.37 -13.88
CA ALA A 755 4.10 21.34 -13.14
C ALA A 755 3.97 20.72 -11.75
N THR A 756 4.93 19.86 -11.40
CA THR A 756 5.05 19.28 -10.05
C THR A 756 6.51 19.30 -9.59
N THR A 757 6.73 19.76 -8.37
CA THR A 757 8.09 19.85 -7.78
C THR A 757 8.17 18.92 -6.57
N PRO A 758 8.79 17.74 -6.70
CA PRO A 758 9.17 16.92 -5.57
C PRO A 758 10.61 17.20 -5.12
N MET A 759 10.90 16.88 -3.87
CA MET A 759 12.22 17.12 -3.28
C MET A 759 13.32 16.25 -3.85
N ASP A 760 14.38 16.89 -4.37
CA ASP A 760 15.75 16.40 -4.32
C ASP A 760 16.63 17.39 -3.53
N SER A 761 17.64 16.86 -2.84
CA SER A 761 18.67 17.61 -2.09
C SER A 761 19.55 18.51 -2.97
N SER A 762 19.37 18.48 -4.29
CA SER A 762 20.14 19.20 -5.29
C SER A 762 19.51 20.54 -5.71
N TRP A 763 19.00 21.34 -4.75
CA TRP A 763 18.67 22.75 -4.99
C TRP A 763 19.95 23.57 -5.21
N SER A 764 20.67 23.32 -6.30
CA SER A 764 21.63 24.27 -6.84
C SER A 764 20.83 25.28 -7.66
N MET A 765 20.74 26.52 -7.18
CA MET A 765 20.40 27.67 -8.01
C MET A 765 21.38 27.72 -9.20
N GLN A 766 21.04 27.07 -10.31
CA GLN A 766 21.67 27.39 -11.58
C GLN A 766 20.99 28.65 -12.10
N ARG A 767 21.70 29.77 -11.95
CA ARG A 767 21.43 31.01 -12.65
C ARG A 767 21.36 30.72 -14.15
N LYS A 768 20.28 31.13 -14.80
CA LYS A 768 20.36 31.70 -16.14
C LYS A 768 19.90 33.15 -16.04
#